data_AF-A0A1V6EKX9-F1
#
_entry.id   AF-A0A1V6EKX9-F1
#
_cell.length_a   1.000
_cell.length_b   1.000
_cell.length_c   1.000
_cell.angle_alpha   90.00
_cell.angle_beta   90.00
_cell.angle_gamma   90.00
#
_symmetry.space_group_name_H-M   'P 1'
#
loop_
_entity.id
_entity.type
_entity.pdbx_description
1 polymer ?
#
loop_
_entity_poly.entity_id
_entity_poly.type
_entity_poly.pdbx_seq_one_letter_code
_entity_poly.pdbx_strand_id
1 'polypeptide(L)'
;MKTTNAFKKKILYLLLLFSISPGLFQSCYTEDVVDNYFTFTGELIGDYIDNRPERFSEFKRLLDTTGVMGLLKAYGLYTCFLPTNDAMQKYYQDHEKNGAEDFSLAELKTICYNHIIKGDTLATMQFSEGALSSMSMSGRFISVDFSDTTATIFMNGTSPIIEKDIILHNGVVHVLSKAMEPSQDRVSSKLMHDPKFSLFAKAFELTGYRFIMDEAPIEDLTYDPKNYTPSGFRHTVLEELPKYRKFGYTILAESDSTLANYTDCPKLPNGVKTLEDLYTLAEYFYSSKPGNIGLFSDGDEVKDDYTDKRNYLNRYIAYHCMTRTLLSSRFIKDYDTPHHFKIYDMYEYIETMLEDRLLEVKIDRNYSAPNSEFGFFNCKMAADGKEDASTGILLTDYKDNDAVNGYYHEIDKPLAYTREFEAALSAKRLRIEAACFFDELATNNMRGNAKWNPNGSNHGEPDKTHAYQIPFGYMDRFFCTESTKFTYIGACSAYEDFQGDEMYARDSYNFTMQTLPIPAGTYEVRMGYQPTAYRGIAQVYWDSIPTGIPVNFSLLASNPDIGHKVPGSEADDPYGYENDKMMRNRGYMKGPDSYKCPVNIYSYSAANARYSTYNLRYILGTYEFKEPAKHYITIVFLGTESGDSQFMMDYLEFCPTELILTEDTH
;
A
#
# COMPACT_ATOMS: atom_id res chain seq x y z
N MET A 1 57.19 41.99 66.86
CA MET A 1 56.96 41.80 68.31
C MET A 1 56.10 40.55 68.50
N LYS A 2 56.45 39.73 69.49
CA LYS A 2 55.98 38.36 69.79
C LYS A 2 54.44 38.19 69.90
N THR A 3 53.88 37.16 69.22
CA THR A 3 53.19 35.93 69.72
C THR A 3 51.82 36.14 70.39
N THR A 4 50.76 35.38 70.09
CA THR A 4 50.55 33.94 70.41
C THR A 4 49.39 33.39 69.55
N ASN A 5 49.48 32.26 68.82
CA ASN A 5 49.47 30.85 69.23
C ASN A 5 48.27 30.41 70.11
N ALA A 6 47.19 29.98 69.45
CA ALA A 6 46.30 28.93 69.95
C ALA A 6 45.60 28.26 68.75
N PHE A 7 46.04 27.03 68.41
CA PHE A 7 45.23 25.84 68.16
C PHE A 7 45.95 24.86 67.22
N LYS A 8 46.59 23.86 67.84
CA LYS A 8 47.06 22.64 67.18
C LYS A 8 46.04 21.53 67.40
N LYS A 9 45.76 20.82 66.29
CA LYS A 9 45.36 19.40 66.16
C LYS A 9 43.93 18.99 66.51
N LYS A 10 43.17 18.67 65.45
CA LYS A 10 42.64 17.33 65.08
C LYS A 10 42.17 17.44 63.60
N ILE A 11 42.95 16.98 62.61
CA ILE A 11 43.06 15.61 62.08
C ILE A 11 41.95 15.27 61.06
N LEU A 12 42.42 15.08 59.81
CA LEU A 12 42.02 14.12 58.76
C LEU A 12 40.88 14.41 57.77
N TYR A 13 41.26 14.23 56.50
CA TYR A 13 40.48 14.04 55.27
C TYR A 13 39.85 15.26 54.61
N LEU A 14 40.67 16.02 53.87
CA LEU A 14 40.43 16.30 52.45
C LEU A 14 41.69 16.97 51.85
N LEU A 15 41.91 16.79 50.55
CA LEU A 15 42.91 17.43 49.68
C LEU A 15 44.26 16.73 49.55
N LEU A 16 44.33 15.82 48.57
CA LEU A 16 45.53 15.61 47.77
C LEU A 16 45.14 15.20 46.35
N LEU A 17 45.81 15.86 45.38
CA LEU A 17 45.89 15.58 43.94
C LEU A 17 44.98 16.39 42.99
N PHE A 18 45.32 17.67 42.86
CA PHE A 18 45.38 18.35 41.55
C PHE A 18 46.86 18.59 41.24
N SER A 19 47.36 18.10 40.10
CA SER A 19 48.70 18.45 39.61
C SER A 19 48.70 18.54 38.08
N ILE A 20 48.90 19.76 37.60
CA ILE A 20 49.23 20.14 36.23
C ILE A 20 50.76 20.21 36.13
N SER A 21 51.36 19.63 35.08
CA SER A 21 52.52 20.24 34.41
C SER A 21 52.67 19.75 32.95
N PRO A 22 53.21 20.59 32.03
CA PRO A 22 53.25 20.36 30.59
C PRO A 22 54.65 19.93 30.08
N GLY A 23 54.70 19.25 28.92
CA GLY A 23 55.96 18.84 28.29
C GLY A 23 55.87 18.51 26.79
N LEU A 24 56.27 19.50 25.99
CA LEU A 24 57.13 19.47 24.78
C LEU A 24 56.69 18.77 23.47
N PHE A 25 56.64 19.60 22.41
CA PHE A 25 56.65 19.32 20.97
C PHE A 25 58.08 19.17 20.40
N GLN A 26 58.28 18.22 19.47
CA GLN A 26 58.96 18.33 18.14
C GLN A 26 59.00 16.92 17.50
N SER A 27 58.24 16.64 16.43
CA SER A 27 58.56 16.73 14.98
C SER A 27 59.66 15.77 14.47
N CYS A 28 59.27 14.75 13.69
CA CYS A 28 59.61 14.59 12.26
C CYS A 28 59.07 13.26 11.67
N TYR A 29 58.28 13.39 10.58
CA TYR A 29 58.17 12.58 9.36
C TYR A 29 58.10 11.03 9.45
N THR A 30 56.92 10.44 9.22
CA THR A 30 56.33 9.85 7.97
C THR A 30 56.65 8.37 7.78
N GLU A 31 55.62 7.53 7.86
CA GLU A 31 55.35 6.51 6.86
C GLU A 31 53.84 6.46 6.60
N ASP A 32 53.51 6.41 5.31
CA ASP A 32 52.18 6.49 4.73
C ASP A 32 51.29 5.32 5.15
N VAL A 33 50.09 5.65 5.64
CA VAL A 33 48.91 4.82 5.40
C VAL A 33 47.89 5.71 4.70
N VAL A 34 48.19 5.99 3.43
CA VAL A 34 47.18 6.36 2.44
C VAL A 34 46.50 5.05 2.06
N ASP A 35 45.31 4.82 2.60
CA ASP A 35 44.16 4.30 1.84
C ASP A 35 42.93 4.22 2.74
N ASN A 36 41.81 4.77 2.25
CA ASN A 36 40.45 4.78 2.82
C ASN A 36 40.00 6.02 3.62
N TYR A 37 40.49 7.20 3.28
CA TYR A 37 39.62 8.38 3.31
C TYR A 37 38.97 8.52 1.93
N PHE A 38 37.69 8.12 1.81
CA PHE A 38 36.83 8.53 0.70
C PHE A 38 36.76 10.07 0.72
N THR A 39 37.65 10.71 -0.02
CA THR A 39 37.63 12.16 -0.23
C THR A 39 36.74 12.42 -1.43
N PHE A 40 35.53 12.89 -1.15
CA PHE A 40 34.51 13.17 -2.15
C PHE A 40 34.98 14.32 -3.06
N THR A 41 35.16 14.03 -4.34
CA THR A 41 35.35 15.01 -5.42
C THR A 41 34.19 14.94 -6.43
N GLY A 42 33.00 14.52 -6.00
CA GLY A 42 31.91 14.13 -6.88
C GLY A 42 31.27 15.30 -7.63
N GLU A 43 31.13 15.13 -8.94
CA GLU A 43 30.31 15.96 -9.84
C GLU A 43 28.80 15.77 -9.56
N LEU A 44 27.96 16.72 -9.98
CA LEU A 44 26.50 16.55 -10.02
C LEU A 44 26.11 15.71 -11.25
N ILE A 45 24.92 15.11 -11.26
CA ILE A 45 24.44 14.32 -12.42
C ILE A 45 24.49 15.12 -13.72
N GLY A 46 24.04 16.39 -13.71
CA GLY A 46 24.10 17.23 -14.90
C GLY A 46 25.53 17.49 -15.38
N ASP A 47 26.49 17.66 -14.45
CA ASP A 47 27.90 17.85 -14.79
C ASP A 47 28.52 16.55 -15.32
N TYR A 48 28.13 15.39 -14.76
CA TYR A 48 28.53 14.06 -15.25
C TYR A 48 28.17 13.86 -16.71
N ILE A 49 26.96 14.27 -17.10
CA ILE A 49 26.45 14.21 -18.47
C ILE A 49 27.20 15.20 -19.38
N ASP A 50 27.39 16.44 -18.94
CA ASP A 50 28.09 17.49 -19.70
C ASP A 50 29.54 17.12 -20.04
N ASN A 51 30.23 16.48 -19.10
CA ASN A 51 31.64 16.13 -19.21
C ASN A 51 31.89 14.90 -20.11
N ARG A 52 30.84 14.21 -20.58
CA ARG A 52 30.92 12.95 -21.36
C ARG A 52 30.05 12.99 -22.63
N PRO A 53 30.21 14.02 -23.49
CA PRO A 53 29.39 14.18 -24.69
C PRO A 53 29.52 13.01 -25.68
N GLU A 54 30.66 12.32 -25.70
CA GLU A 54 30.89 11.15 -26.54
C GLU A 54 29.94 9.99 -26.21
N ARG A 55 29.43 9.92 -24.97
CA ARG A 55 28.48 8.91 -24.52
C ARG A 55 27.05 9.40 -24.37
N PHE A 56 26.83 10.69 -24.04
CA PHE A 56 25.51 11.17 -23.59
C PHE A 56 25.01 12.46 -24.26
N SER A 57 25.65 12.92 -25.35
CA SER A 57 25.23 14.12 -26.09
C SER A 57 23.77 14.10 -26.55
N GLU A 58 23.22 12.94 -26.93
CA GLU A 58 21.84 12.81 -27.37
C GLU A 58 20.84 13.06 -26.24
N PHE A 59 21.01 12.37 -25.12
CA PHE A 59 20.12 12.56 -23.96
C PHE A 59 20.31 13.94 -23.33
N LYS A 60 21.54 14.47 -23.33
CA LYS A 60 21.82 15.86 -22.96
C LYS A 60 20.98 16.84 -23.78
N ARG A 61 20.92 16.66 -25.11
CA ARG A 61 20.12 17.53 -26.01
C ARG A 61 18.65 17.55 -25.62
N LEU A 62 18.08 16.40 -25.24
CA LEU A 62 16.72 16.30 -24.71
C LEU A 62 16.57 17.10 -23.39
N LEU A 63 17.47 16.86 -22.44
CA LEU A 63 17.46 17.52 -21.13
C LEU A 63 17.58 19.05 -21.23
N ASP A 64 18.43 19.55 -22.12
CA ASP A 64 18.61 20.99 -22.36
C ASP A 64 17.36 21.59 -23.02
N THR A 65 16.83 20.96 -24.06
CA THR A 65 15.67 21.44 -24.82
C THR A 65 14.41 21.51 -23.95
N THR A 66 14.25 20.56 -23.04
CA THR A 66 13.09 20.46 -22.13
C THR A 66 13.27 21.26 -20.84
N GLY A 67 14.47 21.81 -20.59
CA GLY A 67 14.84 22.50 -19.35
C GLY A 67 15.05 21.58 -18.15
N VAL A 68 15.01 20.25 -18.34
CA VAL A 68 15.19 19.25 -17.27
C VAL A 68 16.65 19.18 -16.80
N MET A 69 17.62 19.59 -17.63
CA MET A 69 19.03 19.65 -17.21
C MET A 69 19.24 20.49 -15.94
N GLY A 70 18.51 21.60 -15.79
CA GLY A 70 18.59 22.44 -14.60
C GLY A 70 18.22 21.70 -13.30
N LEU A 71 17.32 20.72 -13.38
CA LEU A 71 16.96 19.85 -12.25
C LEU A 71 18.14 18.97 -11.82
N LEU A 72 18.82 18.34 -12.80
CA LEU A 72 19.95 17.43 -12.56
C LEU A 72 21.25 18.16 -12.15
N LYS A 73 21.27 19.50 -12.28
CA LYS A 73 22.32 20.39 -11.75
C LYS A 73 21.96 21.00 -10.39
N ALA A 74 20.77 20.75 -9.87
CA ALA A 74 20.38 21.20 -8.54
C ALA A 74 20.70 20.14 -7.48
N TYR A 75 20.95 20.58 -6.24
CA TYR A 75 20.99 19.66 -5.10
C TYR A 75 19.63 18.97 -4.92
N GLY A 76 19.66 17.71 -4.51
CA GLY A 76 18.50 16.86 -4.32
C GLY A 76 18.89 15.40 -4.26
N LEU A 77 17.87 14.53 -4.23
CA LEU A 77 18.00 13.08 -4.33
C LEU A 77 17.43 12.66 -5.69
N TYR A 78 18.27 12.10 -6.55
CA TYR A 78 17.88 11.63 -7.87
C TYR A 78 18.41 10.23 -8.17
N THR A 79 17.64 9.46 -8.92
CA THR A 79 18.12 8.27 -9.63
C THR A 79 17.91 8.50 -11.11
N CYS A 80 19.00 8.49 -11.88
CA CYS A 80 18.97 8.74 -13.32
C CYS A 80 19.39 7.49 -14.08
N PHE A 81 18.46 6.95 -14.85
CA PHE A 81 18.70 5.87 -15.80
C PHE A 81 19.16 6.51 -17.11
N LEU A 82 20.47 6.59 -17.33
CA LEU A 82 21.07 7.41 -18.37
C LEU A 82 21.28 6.61 -19.66
N PRO A 83 20.50 6.81 -20.73
CA PRO A 83 20.73 6.12 -22.00
C PRO A 83 21.98 6.65 -22.70
N THR A 84 22.76 5.77 -23.32
CA THR A 84 23.86 6.15 -24.21
C THR A 84 23.37 6.81 -25.50
N ASN A 85 24.28 7.44 -26.24
CA ASN A 85 24.02 7.96 -27.58
C ASN A 85 23.46 6.87 -28.50
N ASP A 86 24.05 5.67 -28.51
CA ASP A 86 23.57 4.55 -29.32
C ASP A 86 22.15 4.12 -28.90
N ALA A 87 21.86 4.10 -27.61
CA ALA A 87 20.54 3.79 -27.08
C ALA A 87 19.48 4.80 -27.56
N MET A 88 19.82 6.10 -27.55
CA MET A 88 18.93 7.16 -28.03
C MET A 88 18.76 7.14 -29.54
N GLN A 89 19.83 6.88 -30.30
CA GLN A 89 19.76 6.75 -31.76
C GLN A 89 18.87 5.58 -32.17
N LYS A 90 18.98 4.45 -31.46
CA LYS A 90 18.07 3.31 -31.65
C LYS A 90 16.62 3.67 -31.29
N TYR A 91 16.41 4.39 -30.19
CA TYR A 91 15.09 4.86 -29.81
C TYR A 91 14.43 5.71 -30.91
N TYR A 92 15.17 6.66 -31.52
CA TYR A 92 14.65 7.45 -32.64
C TYR A 92 14.28 6.59 -33.85
N GLN A 93 15.13 5.62 -34.21
CA GLN A 93 14.87 4.69 -35.32
C GLN A 93 13.63 3.84 -35.09
N ASP A 94 13.47 3.32 -33.87
CA ASP A 94 12.31 2.51 -33.47
C ASP A 94 10.99 3.34 -33.54
N HIS A 95 11.08 4.68 -33.54
CA HIS A 95 9.95 5.62 -33.68
C HIS A 95 9.84 6.27 -35.06
N GLU A 96 10.63 5.85 -36.04
CA GLU A 96 10.69 6.46 -37.38
C GLU A 96 11.07 7.96 -37.37
N LYS A 97 11.98 8.35 -36.47
CA LYS A 97 12.49 9.72 -36.28
C LYS A 97 13.99 9.80 -36.61
N ASN A 98 14.45 10.93 -37.12
CA ASN A 98 15.88 11.14 -37.45
C ASN A 98 16.68 11.70 -36.26
N GLY A 99 16.00 12.29 -35.28
CA GLY A 99 16.61 12.90 -34.11
C GLY A 99 15.59 13.52 -33.16
N ALA A 100 16.08 14.11 -32.08
CA ALA A 100 15.27 14.77 -31.06
C ALA A 100 14.37 15.88 -31.63
N GLU A 101 14.81 16.56 -32.68
CA GLU A 101 14.10 17.64 -33.38
C GLU A 101 12.78 17.21 -34.03
N ASP A 102 12.59 15.91 -34.29
CA ASP A 102 11.37 15.38 -34.91
C ASP A 102 10.27 15.06 -33.88
N PHE A 103 10.54 15.26 -32.60
CA PHE A 103 9.58 15.11 -31.49
C PHE A 103 9.09 16.47 -31.01
N SER A 104 7.87 16.52 -30.50
CA SER A 104 7.35 17.67 -29.78
C SER A 104 8.07 17.86 -28.44
N LEU A 105 8.05 19.09 -27.91
CA LEU A 105 8.61 19.41 -26.60
C LEU A 105 8.00 18.56 -25.48
N ALA A 106 6.71 18.24 -25.59
CA ALA A 106 6.01 17.41 -24.62
C ALA A 106 6.52 15.97 -24.63
N GLU A 107 6.71 15.37 -25.82
CA GLU A 107 7.28 14.03 -25.96
C GLU A 107 8.71 13.96 -25.42
N LEU A 108 9.57 14.91 -25.79
CA LEU A 108 10.94 14.98 -25.27
C LEU A 108 10.98 15.05 -23.75
N LYS A 109 10.07 15.84 -23.15
CA LYS A 109 9.98 15.99 -21.70
C LYS A 109 9.52 14.69 -21.02
N THR A 110 8.55 13.99 -21.60
CA THR A 110 8.13 12.67 -21.13
C THR A 110 9.27 11.66 -21.21
N ILE A 111 10.04 11.65 -22.30
CA ILE A 111 11.22 10.80 -22.43
C ILE A 111 12.22 11.09 -21.30
N CYS A 112 12.57 12.36 -21.03
CA CYS A 112 13.43 12.71 -19.90
C CYS A 112 12.87 12.22 -18.56
N TYR A 113 11.58 12.41 -18.32
CA TYR A 113 10.93 12.08 -17.05
C TYR A 113 10.79 10.58 -16.80
N ASN A 114 10.66 9.76 -17.84
CA ASN A 114 10.68 8.30 -17.72
C ASN A 114 12.02 7.80 -17.13
N HIS A 115 13.11 8.52 -17.38
CA HIS A 115 14.47 8.14 -17.00
C HIS A 115 14.92 8.69 -15.65
N ILE A 116 14.10 9.48 -14.96
CA ILE A 116 14.48 10.16 -13.72
C ILE A 116 13.47 9.84 -12.63
N ILE A 117 13.98 9.35 -11.49
CA ILE A 117 13.27 9.34 -10.23
C ILE A 117 13.77 10.53 -9.42
N LYS A 118 12.84 11.34 -8.89
CA LYS A 118 13.13 12.47 -7.99
C LYS A 118 12.69 12.11 -6.57
N GLY A 119 13.50 12.48 -5.58
CA GLY A 119 13.23 12.19 -4.17
C GLY A 119 13.67 10.80 -3.73
N ASP A 120 14.53 10.13 -4.51
CA ASP A 120 15.13 8.84 -4.15
C ASP A 120 16.48 8.61 -4.81
N THR A 121 17.34 7.88 -4.12
CA THR A 121 18.64 7.40 -4.62
C THR A 121 18.69 5.89 -4.48
N LEU A 122 18.43 5.18 -5.59
CA LEU A 122 18.29 3.73 -5.61
C LEU A 122 19.52 3.09 -6.23
N ALA A 123 20.38 2.52 -5.40
CA ALA A 123 21.47 1.65 -5.85
C ALA A 123 20.92 0.25 -6.17
N THR A 124 21.63 -0.51 -7.00
CA THR A 124 21.20 -1.85 -7.43
C THR A 124 21.10 -2.86 -6.29
N MET A 125 21.73 -2.60 -5.14
CA MET A 125 21.52 -3.40 -3.92
C MET A 125 20.11 -3.29 -3.34
N GLN A 126 19.35 -2.27 -3.72
CA GLN A 126 17.96 -2.05 -3.33
C GLN A 126 16.98 -2.60 -4.37
N PHE A 127 17.46 -3.13 -5.48
CA PHE A 127 16.60 -3.66 -6.53
C PHE A 127 16.17 -5.07 -6.18
N SER A 128 14.87 -5.31 -6.31
CA SER A 128 14.24 -6.63 -6.31
C SER A 128 13.42 -6.79 -7.58
N GLU A 129 13.18 -8.03 -8.00
CA GLU A 129 12.27 -8.32 -9.13
C GLU A 129 10.93 -7.59 -8.91
N GLY A 130 10.37 -7.03 -9.99
CA GLY A 130 9.13 -6.22 -9.94
C GLY A 130 9.38 -4.72 -9.88
N ALA A 131 8.35 -3.95 -9.52
CA ALA A 131 8.42 -2.49 -9.48
C ALA A 131 9.37 -1.94 -8.39
N LEU A 132 10.14 -0.89 -8.75
CA LEU A 132 10.86 -0.09 -7.77
C LEU A 132 9.90 0.63 -6.81
N SER A 133 10.37 0.96 -5.61
CA SER A 133 9.59 1.64 -4.56
C SER A 133 9.14 3.07 -4.92
N SER A 134 9.73 3.66 -5.96
CA SER A 134 9.48 5.04 -6.38
C SER A 134 9.10 5.13 -7.85
N MET A 135 8.13 5.98 -8.15
CA MET A 135 7.77 6.30 -9.53
C MET A 135 8.82 7.20 -10.18
N SER A 136 8.96 7.05 -11.50
CA SER A 136 9.59 8.04 -12.37
C SER A 136 8.87 9.39 -12.29
N MET A 137 9.51 10.45 -12.78
CA MET A 137 8.89 11.78 -12.88
C MET A 137 7.67 11.81 -13.81
N SER A 138 7.49 10.78 -14.65
CA SER A 138 6.28 10.58 -15.47
C SER A 138 5.12 9.97 -14.69
N GLY A 139 5.29 9.63 -13.41
CA GLY A 139 4.25 9.02 -12.59
C GLY A 139 3.98 7.56 -12.97
N ARG A 140 5.01 6.84 -13.43
CA ARG A 140 5.00 5.40 -13.72
C ARG A 140 6.08 4.73 -12.90
N PHE A 141 5.77 3.58 -12.31
CA PHE A 141 6.78 2.70 -11.71
C PHE A 141 7.70 2.14 -12.80
N ILE A 142 8.95 1.89 -12.42
CA ILE A 142 9.93 1.24 -13.29
C ILE A 142 10.11 -0.18 -12.77
N SER A 143 9.90 -1.19 -13.61
CA SER A 143 10.13 -2.59 -13.23
C SER A 143 11.61 -2.95 -13.35
N VAL A 144 12.05 -3.85 -12.48
CA VAL A 144 13.35 -4.50 -12.54
C VAL A 144 13.13 -5.97 -12.88
N ASP A 145 13.85 -6.44 -13.90
CA ASP A 145 13.90 -7.84 -14.28
C ASP A 145 15.37 -8.32 -14.25
N PHE A 146 15.66 -9.43 -13.58
CA PHE A 146 17.01 -10.01 -13.55
C PHE A 146 17.18 -11.12 -14.59
N SER A 147 18.29 -11.11 -15.33
CA SER A 147 18.62 -12.23 -16.20
C SER A 147 19.10 -13.44 -15.41
N ASP A 148 18.45 -14.58 -15.63
CA ASP A 148 18.87 -15.88 -15.11
C ASP A 148 20.24 -16.34 -15.63
N THR A 149 20.73 -15.77 -16.73
CA THR A 149 21.90 -16.29 -17.47
C THR A 149 23.07 -15.32 -17.55
N THR A 150 22.83 -14.00 -17.62
CA THR A 150 23.88 -13.01 -17.87
C THR A 150 24.14 -12.07 -16.71
N ALA A 151 23.50 -12.27 -15.55
CA ALA A 151 23.53 -11.37 -14.38
C ALA A 151 23.23 -9.89 -14.75
N THR A 152 22.58 -9.68 -15.88
CA THR A 152 22.19 -8.37 -16.40
C THR A 152 20.88 -7.95 -15.76
N ILE A 153 20.80 -6.70 -15.34
CA ILE A 153 19.59 -6.09 -14.79
C ILE A 153 18.90 -5.33 -15.92
N PHE A 154 17.62 -5.59 -16.15
CA PHE A 154 16.79 -4.92 -17.13
C PHE A 154 15.79 -4.00 -16.44
N MET A 155 15.68 -2.78 -16.94
CA MET A 155 14.61 -1.86 -16.55
C MET A 155 13.45 -1.97 -17.53
N ASN A 156 12.21 -2.04 -17.03
CA ASN A 156 11.00 -2.24 -17.83
C ASN A 156 11.12 -3.44 -18.78
N GLY A 157 11.72 -4.53 -18.33
CA GLY A 157 11.96 -5.78 -19.07
C GLY A 157 12.86 -5.70 -20.30
N THR A 158 13.27 -4.50 -20.76
CA THR A 158 13.92 -4.35 -22.07
C THR A 158 15.16 -3.47 -22.08
N SER A 159 15.39 -2.67 -21.04
CA SER A 159 16.47 -1.68 -21.00
C SER A 159 17.62 -2.14 -20.09
N PRO A 160 18.65 -2.82 -20.62
CA PRO A 160 19.74 -3.36 -19.81
C PRO A 160 20.64 -2.26 -19.23
N ILE A 161 20.97 -2.40 -17.96
CA ILE A 161 22.01 -1.61 -17.29
C ILE A 161 23.39 -2.17 -17.69
N ILE A 162 24.23 -1.29 -18.24
CA ILE A 162 25.61 -1.61 -18.64
C ILE A 162 26.68 -1.03 -17.71
N GLU A 163 26.33 -0.01 -16.93
CA GLU A 163 27.16 0.59 -15.88
C GLU A 163 26.23 0.99 -14.74
N LYS A 164 26.49 0.55 -13.52
CA LYS A 164 25.55 0.69 -12.39
C LYS A 164 26.20 1.37 -11.20
N ASP A 165 25.37 1.95 -10.34
CA ASP A 165 25.78 2.52 -9.04
C ASP A 165 26.82 3.65 -9.15
N ILE A 166 26.69 4.53 -10.16
CA ILE A 166 27.57 5.70 -10.29
C ILE A 166 27.09 6.75 -9.29
N ILE A 167 27.75 6.82 -8.13
CA ILE A 167 27.39 7.73 -7.04
C ILE A 167 27.92 9.13 -7.31
N LEU A 168 27.02 10.11 -7.31
CA LEU A 168 27.25 11.53 -7.58
C LEU A 168 26.68 12.39 -6.44
N HIS A 169 26.99 13.69 -6.41
CA HIS A 169 26.64 14.53 -5.25
C HIS A 169 25.13 14.62 -5.00
N ASN A 170 24.32 14.64 -6.06
CA ASN A 170 22.87 14.75 -5.96
C ASN A 170 22.14 13.45 -6.33
N GLY A 171 22.83 12.30 -6.42
CA GLY A 171 22.14 11.05 -6.70
C GLY A 171 23.00 9.93 -7.25
N VAL A 172 22.32 8.98 -7.90
CA VAL A 172 22.95 7.81 -8.53
C VAL A 172 22.58 7.73 -10.01
N VAL A 173 23.54 7.35 -10.85
CA VAL A 173 23.33 7.09 -12.28
C VAL A 173 23.51 5.60 -12.57
N HIS A 174 22.59 5.06 -13.39
CA HIS A 174 22.70 3.75 -14.02
C HIS A 174 22.66 3.93 -15.54
N VAL A 175 23.72 3.56 -16.26
CA VAL A 175 23.81 3.74 -17.70
C VAL A 175 23.11 2.59 -18.43
N LEU A 176 22.28 2.93 -19.41
CA LEU A 176 21.51 1.99 -20.20
C LEU A 176 22.02 1.89 -21.64
N SER A 177 22.05 0.68 -22.21
CA SER A 177 22.30 0.48 -23.66
C SER A 177 21.03 0.46 -24.52
N LYS A 178 19.86 0.61 -23.91
CA LYS A 178 18.58 0.89 -24.58
C LYS A 178 17.79 1.90 -23.75
N ALA A 179 17.15 2.88 -24.41
CA ALA A 179 16.32 3.86 -23.72
C ALA A 179 15.03 3.22 -23.20
N MET A 180 14.56 3.67 -22.03
CA MET A 180 13.33 3.21 -21.42
C MET A 180 12.10 3.84 -22.06
N GLU A 181 11.10 3.00 -22.26
CA GLU A 181 9.81 3.39 -22.80
C GLU A 181 8.71 2.63 -22.03
N PRO A 182 7.99 3.28 -21.10
CA PRO A 182 6.83 2.71 -20.46
C PRO A 182 5.74 2.40 -21.48
N SER A 183 5.00 1.30 -21.29
CA SER A 183 3.95 0.90 -22.22
C SER A 183 2.86 1.97 -22.35
N GLN A 184 2.44 2.24 -23.58
CA GLN A 184 1.28 3.08 -23.89
C GLN A 184 -0.01 2.28 -24.11
N ASP A 185 0.08 0.95 -24.04
CA ASP A 185 -1.05 0.06 -24.20
C ASP A 185 -1.91 0.05 -22.94
N ARG A 186 -3.21 -0.19 -23.13
CA ARG A 186 -4.11 -0.53 -22.03
C ARG A 186 -3.86 -1.96 -21.55
N VAL A 187 -4.19 -2.22 -20.29
CA VAL A 187 -4.04 -3.54 -19.65
C VAL A 187 -4.78 -4.63 -20.43
N SER A 188 -5.97 -4.31 -20.94
CA SER A 188 -6.78 -5.15 -21.83
C SER A 188 -6.00 -5.53 -23.09
N SER A 189 -5.49 -4.54 -23.83
CA SER A 189 -4.74 -4.75 -25.07
C SER A 189 -3.44 -5.52 -24.83
N LYS A 190 -2.76 -5.24 -23.72
CA LYS A 190 -1.56 -5.96 -23.29
C LYS A 190 -1.84 -7.45 -23.06
N LEU A 191 -2.85 -7.76 -22.24
CA LEU A 191 -3.25 -9.14 -21.97
C LEU A 191 -3.68 -9.89 -23.23
N MET A 192 -4.43 -9.23 -24.13
CA MET A 192 -4.90 -9.83 -25.39
C MET A 192 -3.75 -10.22 -26.34
N HIS A 193 -2.62 -9.52 -26.29
CA HIS A 193 -1.46 -9.78 -27.14
C HIS A 193 -0.40 -10.67 -26.48
N ASP A 194 -0.57 -11.05 -25.23
CA ASP A 194 0.35 -11.96 -24.55
C ASP A 194 -0.03 -13.42 -24.85
N PRO A 195 0.78 -14.16 -25.65
CA PRO A 195 0.45 -15.51 -26.07
C PRO A 195 0.42 -16.51 -24.91
N LYS A 196 0.97 -16.16 -23.74
CA LYS A 196 0.93 -17.00 -22.54
C LYS A 196 -0.48 -17.17 -21.98
N PHE A 197 -1.39 -16.23 -22.27
CA PHE A 197 -2.73 -16.15 -21.70
C PHE A 197 -3.84 -16.32 -22.76
N SER A 198 -3.57 -17.00 -23.87
CA SER A 198 -4.47 -17.00 -25.03
C SER A 198 -5.89 -17.48 -24.71
N LEU A 199 -6.03 -18.47 -23.82
CA LEU A 199 -7.32 -19.00 -23.41
C LEU A 199 -8.07 -18.04 -22.48
N PHE A 200 -7.38 -17.47 -21.49
CA PHE A 200 -7.93 -16.45 -20.60
C PHE A 200 -8.36 -15.21 -21.38
N ALA A 201 -7.49 -14.69 -22.26
CA ALA A 201 -7.74 -13.54 -23.12
C ALA A 201 -9.01 -13.73 -23.98
N LYS A 202 -9.19 -14.93 -24.55
CA LYS A 202 -10.40 -15.26 -25.31
C LYS A 202 -11.66 -15.19 -24.45
N ALA A 203 -11.63 -15.72 -23.22
CA ALA A 203 -12.76 -15.63 -22.30
C ALA A 203 -13.01 -14.18 -21.84
N PHE A 204 -11.94 -13.43 -21.57
CA PHE A 204 -11.98 -12.01 -21.21
C PHE A 204 -12.62 -11.13 -22.29
N GLU A 205 -12.35 -11.43 -23.57
CA GLU A 205 -13.02 -10.80 -24.70
C GLU A 205 -14.51 -11.20 -24.80
N LEU A 206 -14.81 -12.50 -24.77
CA LEU A 206 -16.19 -13.00 -24.91
C LEU A 206 -17.13 -12.50 -23.81
N THR A 207 -16.61 -12.33 -22.60
CA THR A 207 -17.38 -11.90 -21.43
C THR A 207 -17.61 -10.39 -21.36
N GLY A 208 -17.01 -9.63 -22.28
CA GLY A 208 -17.21 -8.19 -22.40
C GLY A 208 -16.24 -7.32 -21.59
N TYR A 209 -15.52 -7.89 -20.62
CA TYR A 209 -14.63 -7.11 -19.73
C TYR A 209 -13.48 -6.41 -20.48
N ARG A 210 -13.01 -7.00 -21.59
CA ARG A 210 -12.10 -6.31 -22.52
C ARG A 210 -12.62 -4.95 -22.96
N PHE A 211 -13.88 -4.91 -23.42
CA PHE A 211 -14.51 -3.69 -23.93
C PHE A 211 -14.75 -2.67 -22.81
N ILE A 212 -15.19 -3.14 -21.64
CA ILE A 212 -15.37 -2.28 -20.45
C ILE A 212 -14.07 -1.54 -20.10
N MET A 213 -12.93 -2.24 -20.08
CA MET A 213 -11.64 -1.63 -19.73
C MET A 213 -11.04 -0.78 -20.86
N ASP A 214 -11.35 -1.09 -22.13
CA ASP A 214 -10.94 -0.28 -23.28
C ASP A 214 -11.66 1.07 -23.31
N GLU A 215 -12.97 1.07 -23.04
CA GLU A 215 -13.83 2.25 -23.13
C GLU A 215 -13.76 3.14 -21.89
N ALA A 216 -13.33 2.60 -20.75
CA ALA A 216 -13.20 3.37 -19.51
C ALA A 216 -12.17 4.51 -19.62
N PRO A 217 -12.46 5.70 -19.04
CA PRO A 217 -11.48 6.77 -18.97
C PRO A 217 -10.27 6.34 -18.12
N ILE A 218 -9.08 6.79 -18.49
CA ILE A 218 -7.87 6.58 -17.67
C ILE A 218 -7.66 7.70 -16.63
N GLU A 219 -8.31 8.83 -16.84
CA GLU A 219 -8.22 10.03 -16.01
C GLU A 219 -9.52 10.84 -16.12
N ASP A 220 -9.94 11.43 -15.00
CA ASP A 220 -10.99 12.43 -14.95
C ASP A 220 -10.42 13.81 -15.31
N LEU A 221 -10.61 14.20 -16.57
CA LEU A 221 -10.13 15.48 -17.10
C LEU A 221 -10.89 16.70 -16.56
N THR A 222 -11.97 16.50 -15.79
CA THR A 222 -12.70 17.60 -15.14
C THR A 222 -12.07 18.01 -13.81
N TYR A 223 -11.21 17.15 -13.25
CA TYR A 223 -10.44 17.45 -12.06
C TYR A 223 -9.23 18.36 -12.38
N ASP A 224 -9.23 19.58 -11.84
CA ASP A 224 -8.06 20.46 -11.83
C ASP A 224 -7.74 20.87 -10.38
N PRO A 225 -6.57 20.49 -9.84
CA PRO A 225 -6.19 20.86 -8.47
C PRO A 225 -6.14 22.38 -8.26
N LYS A 226 -5.97 23.20 -9.31
CA LYS A 226 -5.98 24.67 -9.20
C LYS A 226 -7.33 25.25 -8.81
N ASN A 227 -8.41 24.48 -9.00
CA ASN A 227 -9.76 24.88 -8.56
C ASN A 227 -9.94 24.75 -7.04
N TYR A 228 -8.99 24.14 -6.35
CA TYR A 228 -9.02 23.91 -4.91
C TYR A 228 -7.92 24.73 -4.22
N THR A 229 -8.25 25.31 -3.08
CA THR A 229 -7.26 25.96 -2.21
C THR A 229 -6.97 25.01 -1.05
N PRO A 230 -5.73 24.51 -0.90
CA PRO A 230 -5.36 23.70 0.25
C PRO A 230 -5.64 24.46 1.53
N SER A 231 -6.17 23.78 2.54
CA SER A 231 -6.38 24.39 3.85
C SER A 231 -5.01 24.75 4.46
N GLY A 232 -4.88 25.94 5.06
CA GLY A 232 -3.60 26.49 5.50
C GLY A 232 -2.97 25.83 6.73
N PHE A 233 -3.35 24.60 7.07
CA PHE A 233 -2.85 23.91 8.24
C PHE A 233 -1.67 23.00 7.89
N ARG A 234 -0.60 23.07 8.68
CA ARG A 234 0.50 22.12 8.65
C ARG A 234 0.26 21.16 9.82
N HIS A 235 -0.22 19.94 9.55
CA HIS A 235 0.09 18.85 10.46
C HIS A 235 1.60 18.56 10.33
N THR A 236 2.07 17.48 10.93
CA THR A 236 3.44 16.97 10.82
C THR A 236 4.00 17.02 9.39
N VAL A 237 3.14 16.84 8.40
CA VAL A 237 3.42 16.86 6.96
C VAL A 237 2.57 17.93 6.29
N LEU A 238 3.09 18.54 5.23
CA LEU A 238 2.33 19.44 4.37
C LEU A 238 1.24 18.66 3.62
N GLU A 239 -0.01 19.08 3.77
CA GLU A 239 -1.11 18.54 2.98
C GLU A 239 -1.02 19.04 1.53
N GLU A 240 -0.86 18.12 0.59
CA GLU A 240 -0.90 18.39 -0.85
C GLU A 240 -2.26 18.02 -1.45
N LEU A 241 -2.58 18.62 -2.60
CA LEU A 241 -3.72 18.19 -3.40
C LEU A 241 -3.30 17.05 -4.32
N PRO A 242 -4.19 16.08 -4.59
CA PRO A 242 -3.99 15.13 -5.68
C PRO A 242 -3.62 15.85 -6.97
N LYS A 243 -2.62 15.33 -7.70
CA LYS A 243 -2.19 15.97 -8.96
C LYS A 243 -3.14 15.66 -10.11
N TYR A 244 -3.73 14.48 -10.07
CA TYR A 244 -4.61 13.90 -11.08
C TYR A 244 -5.68 13.06 -10.37
N ARG A 245 -6.72 12.68 -11.10
CA ARG A 245 -7.68 11.64 -10.68
C ARG A 245 -7.72 10.56 -11.76
N LYS A 246 -6.89 9.53 -11.57
CA LYS A 246 -6.77 8.39 -12.49
C LYS A 246 -7.71 7.27 -12.11
N PHE A 247 -8.12 6.53 -13.13
CA PHE A 247 -8.82 5.26 -13.02
C PHE A 247 -7.94 4.15 -13.59
N GLY A 248 -8.10 2.94 -13.09
CA GLY A 248 -7.32 1.82 -13.57
C GLY A 248 -7.83 0.50 -13.08
N TYR A 249 -7.17 -0.56 -13.53
CA TYR A 249 -7.60 -1.93 -13.35
C TYR A 249 -6.45 -2.84 -12.98
N THR A 250 -6.78 -3.90 -12.27
CA THR A 250 -5.87 -5.03 -12.08
C THR A 250 -6.55 -6.31 -12.50
N ILE A 251 -5.83 -7.14 -13.26
CA ILE A 251 -6.27 -8.46 -13.71
C ILE A 251 -5.32 -9.52 -13.12
N LEU A 252 -5.87 -10.55 -12.49
CA LEU A 252 -5.15 -11.77 -12.14
C LEU A 252 -5.45 -12.80 -13.22
N ALA A 253 -4.47 -13.33 -13.94
CA ALA A 253 -4.71 -14.21 -15.08
C ALA A 253 -3.92 -15.51 -14.97
N GLU A 254 -4.54 -16.64 -15.27
CA GLU A 254 -3.84 -17.90 -15.42
C GLU A 254 -3.26 -18.02 -16.84
N SER A 255 -2.01 -18.46 -16.94
CA SER A 255 -1.47 -18.86 -18.24
C SER A 255 -2.13 -20.14 -18.76
N ASP A 256 -2.03 -20.35 -20.07
CA ASP A 256 -2.48 -21.59 -20.72
C ASP A 256 -1.79 -22.82 -20.11
N SER A 257 -0.54 -22.67 -19.66
CA SER A 257 0.20 -23.71 -18.95
C SER A 257 -0.35 -23.98 -17.55
N THR A 258 -0.63 -22.93 -16.77
CA THR A 258 -1.28 -23.05 -15.46
C THR A 258 -2.61 -23.80 -15.59
N LEU A 259 -3.45 -23.36 -16.54
CA LEU A 259 -4.75 -23.98 -16.85
C LEU A 259 -4.61 -25.45 -17.29
N ALA A 260 -3.67 -25.77 -18.17
CA ALA A 260 -3.46 -27.13 -18.65
C ALA A 260 -2.92 -28.10 -17.58
N ASN A 261 -2.25 -27.58 -16.55
CA ASN A 261 -1.71 -28.38 -15.44
C ASN A 261 -2.66 -28.48 -14.24
N TYR A 262 -3.72 -27.67 -14.20
CA TYR A 262 -4.67 -27.67 -13.10
C TYR A 262 -5.58 -28.92 -13.13
N THR A 263 -5.36 -29.85 -12.21
CA THR A 263 -6.08 -31.15 -12.19
C THR A 263 -6.98 -31.34 -10.97
N ASP A 264 -7.10 -30.32 -10.10
CA ASP A 264 -7.94 -30.38 -8.89
C ASP A 264 -9.44 -30.37 -9.21
N CYS A 265 -9.84 -29.95 -10.42
CA CYS A 265 -11.22 -30.05 -10.85
C CYS A 265 -11.55 -31.50 -11.25
N PRO A 266 -12.46 -32.20 -10.55
CA PRO A 266 -12.78 -33.60 -10.84
C PRO A 266 -13.45 -33.80 -12.21
N LYS A 267 -14.02 -32.74 -12.80
CA LYS A 267 -14.59 -32.76 -14.16
C LYS A 267 -13.53 -32.65 -15.25
N LEU A 268 -12.32 -32.20 -14.91
CA LEU A 268 -11.24 -31.91 -15.86
C LEU A 268 -9.92 -32.55 -15.38
N PRO A 269 -9.85 -33.89 -15.25
CA PRO A 269 -8.68 -34.58 -14.72
C PRO A 269 -7.42 -34.44 -15.60
N ASN A 270 -7.57 -33.92 -16.82
CA ASN A 270 -6.48 -33.71 -17.78
C ASN A 270 -6.15 -32.22 -17.99
N GLY A 271 -6.65 -31.35 -17.10
CA GLY A 271 -6.48 -29.90 -17.18
C GLY A 271 -7.39 -29.21 -18.20
N VAL A 272 -7.26 -27.89 -18.26
CA VAL A 272 -8.04 -26.99 -19.11
C VAL A 272 -7.23 -26.65 -20.36
N LYS A 273 -7.72 -27.03 -21.54
CA LYS A 273 -6.97 -26.84 -22.82
C LYS A 273 -7.78 -26.11 -23.89
N THR A 274 -9.08 -26.00 -23.68
CA THR A 274 -10.02 -25.40 -24.61
C THR A 274 -10.96 -24.45 -23.89
N LEU A 275 -11.66 -23.61 -24.66
CA LEU A 275 -12.70 -22.73 -24.10
C LEU A 275 -13.84 -23.52 -23.46
N GLU A 276 -14.16 -24.70 -23.98
CA GLU A 276 -15.17 -25.60 -23.41
C GLU A 276 -14.74 -26.16 -22.05
N ASP A 277 -13.45 -26.51 -21.92
CA ASP A 277 -12.89 -26.93 -20.63
C ASP A 277 -12.94 -25.75 -19.64
N LEU A 278 -12.61 -24.53 -20.08
CA LEU A 278 -12.64 -23.36 -19.21
C LEU A 278 -14.08 -23.03 -18.77
N TYR A 279 -15.06 -23.16 -19.66
CA TYR A 279 -16.47 -23.04 -19.30
C TYR A 279 -16.89 -24.13 -18.30
N THR A 280 -16.42 -25.37 -18.48
CA THR A 280 -16.67 -26.48 -17.54
C THR A 280 -16.06 -26.19 -16.17
N LEU A 281 -14.86 -25.60 -16.12
CA LEU A 281 -14.22 -25.17 -14.88
C LEU A 281 -15.03 -24.06 -14.20
N ALA A 282 -15.46 -23.06 -14.97
CA ALA A 282 -16.29 -21.97 -14.48
C ALA A 282 -17.65 -22.48 -13.95
N GLU A 283 -18.31 -23.41 -14.64
CA GLU A 283 -19.52 -24.06 -14.15
C GLU A 283 -19.26 -24.81 -12.85
N TYR A 284 -18.14 -25.54 -12.76
CA TYR A 284 -17.75 -26.25 -11.54
C TYR A 284 -17.61 -25.30 -10.34
N PHE A 285 -16.99 -24.14 -10.53
CA PHE A 285 -16.78 -23.15 -9.48
C PHE A 285 -18.01 -22.35 -9.10
N TYR A 286 -18.89 -22.04 -10.06
CA TYR A 286 -19.97 -21.06 -9.84
C TYR A 286 -21.37 -21.66 -9.83
N SER A 287 -21.60 -22.82 -10.44
CA SER A 287 -22.92 -23.44 -10.44
C SER A 287 -23.25 -24.13 -9.11
N SER A 288 -24.50 -24.01 -8.66
CA SER A 288 -25.01 -24.69 -7.46
C SER A 288 -25.47 -26.14 -7.71
N LYS A 289 -25.36 -26.65 -8.95
CA LYS A 289 -25.77 -28.03 -9.29
C LYS A 289 -25.02 -29.08 -8.47
N PRO A 290 -25.61 -30.27 -8.23
CA PRO A 290 -24.92 -31.39 -7.60
C PRO A 290 -23.60 -31.73 -8.32
N GLY A 291 -22.53 -31.87 -7.55
CA GLY A 291 -21.17 -32.13 -8.05
C GLY A 291 -20.34 -30.89 -8.39
N ASN A 292 -20.93 -29.69 -8.28
CA ASN A 292 -20.23 -28.40 -8.37
C ASN A 292 -20.09 -27.77 -6.97
N ILE A 293 -19.20 -26.80 -6.84
CA ILE A 293 -18.86 -26.15 -5.56
C ILE A 293 -19.31 -24.69 -5.48
N GLY A 294 -20.11 -24.25 -6.45
CA GLY A 294 -20.57 -22.88 -6.57
C GLY A 294 -21.89 -22.57 -5.88
N LEU A 295 -22.32 -21.32 -6.01
CA LEU A 295 -23.46 -20.74 -5.29
C LEU A 295 -24.68 -20.47 -6.19
N PHE A 296 -24.48 -20.41 -7.51
CA PHE A 296 -25.44 -19.80 -8.42
C PHE A 296 -26.24 -20.83 -9.25
N SER A 297 -27.57 -20.68 -9.25
CA SER A 297 -28.50 -21.59 -9.92
C SER A 297 -29.01 -21.09 -11.28
N ASP A 298 -28.64 -19.87 -11.67
CA ASP A 298 -29.24 -19.09 -12.76
C ASP A 298 -28.39 -19.03 -14.05
N GLY A 299 -27.12 -19.48 -14.01
CA GLY A 299 -26.21 -19.33 -15.14
C GLY A 299 -26.57 -20.15 -16.38
N ASP A 300 -27.33 -21.24 -16.22
CA ASP A 300 -27.80 -22.06 -17.34
C ASP A 300 -28.76 -21.32 -18.28
N GLU A 301 -29.53 -20.36 -17.74
CA GLU A 301 -30.51 -19.59 -18.50
C GLU A 301 -29.86 -18.71 -19.58
N VAL A 302 -28.55 -18.44 -19.42
CA VAL A 302 -27.77 -17.53 -20.27
C VAL A 302 -26.46 -18.13 -20.73
N LYS A 303 -26.37 -19.47 -20.79
CA LYS A 303 -25.15 -20.19 -21.17
C LYS A 303 -24.54 -19.71 -22.51
N ASP A 304 -25.40 -19.28 -23.44
CA ASP A 304 -25.03 -18.86 -24.79
C ASP A 304 -24.79 -17.33 -24.90
N ASP A 305 -25.01 -16.57 -23.82
CA ASP A 305 -24.70 -15.14 -23.71
C ASP A 305 -23.60 -14.92 -22.66
N TYR A 306 -22.35 -14.87 -23.11
CA TYR A 306 -21.20 -14.67 -22.23
C TYR A 306 -21.13 -13.26 -21.61
N THR A 307 -21.86 -12.29 -22.15
CA THR A 307 -21.86 -10.91 -21.63
C THR A 307 -22.83 -10.71 -20.48
N ASP A 308 -23.81 -11.61 -20.30
CA ASP A 308 -24.70 -11.60 -19.14
C ASP A 308 -23.91 -11.98 -17.88
N LYS A 309 -23.99 -11.14 -16.84
CA LYS A 309 -23.31 -11.34 -15.55
C LYS A 309 -23.68 -12.64 -14.84
N ARG A 310 -24.80 -13.28 -15.20
CA ARG A 310 -25.20 -14.59 -14.68
C ARG A 310 -24.44 -15.74 -15.31
N ASN A 311 -23.84 -15.55 -16.49
CA ASN A 311 -23.07 -16.60 -17.16
C ASN A 311 -21.88 -17.05 -16.30
N TYR A 312 -21.63 -18.36 -16.23
CA TYR A 312 -20.58 -18.91 -15.37
C TYR A 312 -19.17 -18.46 -15.79
N LEU A 313 -18.90 -18.38 -17.10
CA LEU A 313 -17.63 -17.87 -17.61
C LEU A 313 -17.47 -16.38 -17.32
N ASN A 314 -18.56 -15.60 -17.38
CA ASN A 314 -18.55 -14.19 -16.99
C ASN A 314 -18.15 -14.04 -15.53
N ARG A 315 -18.79 -14.79 -14.62
CA ARG A 315 -18.46 -14.77 -13.18
C ARG A 315 -17.02 -15.15 -12.91
N TYR A 316 -16.51 -16.14 -13.63
CA TYR A 316 -15.10 -16.50 -13.59
C TYR A 316 -14.24 -15.29 -13.92
N ILE A 317 -14.35 -14.70 -15.10
CA ILE A 317 -13.51 -13.55 -15.50
C ILE A 317 -13.72 -12.33 -14.60
N ALA A 318 -14.95 -12.05 -14.17
CA ALA A 318 -15.27 -10.93 -13.29
C ALA A 318 -14.50 -10.97 -11.97
N TYR A 319 -14.36 -12.17 -11.39
CA TYR A 319 -13.66 -12.36 -10.12
C TYR A 319 -12.14 -12.19 -10.21
N HIS A 320 -11.60 -12.22 -11.43
CA HIS A 320 -10.19 -11.98 -11.72
C HIS A 320 -9.87 -10.51 -11.96
N CYS A 321 -10.88 -9.65 -12.09
CA CYS A 321 -10.72 -8.24 -12.44
C CYS A 321 -11.05 -7.35 -11.24
N MET A 322 -10.36 -6.22 -11.11
CA MET A 322 -10.55 -5.21 -10.06
C MET A 322 -10.51 -3.79 -10.66
N THR A 323 -11.24 -2.85 -10.06
CA THR A 323 -11.33 -1.43 -10.47
C THR A 323 -10.29 -0.53 -9.83
N ARG A 324 -9.16 -1.11 -9.41
CA ARG A 324 -8.02 -0.41 -8.82
C ARG A 324 -6.71 -0.91 -9.42
N THR A 325 -5.73 -0.02 -9.51
CA THR A 325 -4.38 -0.37 -9.94
C THR A 325 -3.55 -0.84 -8.76
N LEU A 326 -3.10 -2.09 -8.80
CA LEU A 326 -2.25 -2.70 -7.78
C LEU A 326 -0.99 -3.29 -8.41
N LEU A 327 0.16 -2.93 -7.86
CA LEU A 327 1.41 -3.69 -8.03
C LEU A 327 1.31 -5.01 -7.25
N SER A 328 2.13 -5.98 -7.61
CA SER A 328 2.31 -7.26 -6.91
C SER A 328 2.56 -7.07 -5.41
N SER A 329 3.39 -6.10 -5.03
CA SER A 329 3.67 -5.76 -3.63
C SER A 329 2.51 -5.03 -2.93
N ARG A 330 1.65 -4.35 -3.69
CA ARG A 330 0.54 -3.53 -3.18
C ARG A 330 -0.72 -4.31 -2.89
N PHE A 331 -0.73 -5.61 -3.17
CA PHE A 331 -1.78 -6.49 -2.64
C PHE A 331 -1.71 -6.58 -1.12
N ILE A 332 -0.50 -6.68 -0.54
CA ILE A 332 -0.35 -6.74 0.92
C ILE A 332 1.06 -6.45 1.45
N LYS A 333 2.12 -6.82 0.71
CA LYS A 333 3.52 -6.73 1.14
C LYS A 333 3.92 -5.33 1.62
N ASP A 334 3.57 -4.30 0.87
CA ASP A 334 4.00 -2.94 1.21
C ASP A 334 3.28 -2.38 2.46
N TYR A 335 2.19 -3.01 2.88
CA TYR A 335 1.48 -2.70 4.11
C TYR A 335 2.04 -3.46 5.32
N ASP A 336 3.00 -4.37 5.08
CA ASP A 336 3.68 -5.14 6.11
C ASP A 336 4.77 -4.33 6.85
N THR A 337 4.35 -3.18 7.35
CA THR A 337 5.20 -2.21 8.00
C THR A 337 5.64 -2.70 9.40
N PRO A 338 6.63 -2.05 10.03
CA PRO A 338 7.04 -2.37 11.40
C PRO A 338 5.98 -2.13 12.48
N HIS A 339 4.81 -1.60 12.13
CA HIS A 339 3.67 -1.51 13.04
C HIS A 339 3.14 -2.90 13.40
N HIS A 340 3.12 -3.83 12.45
CA HIS A 340 2.57 -5.17 12.64
C HIS A 340 3.56 -6.14 13.26
N PHE A 341 3.09 -6.92 14.25
CA PHE A 341 3.90 -8.03 14.76
C PHE A 341 3.86 -9.21 13.79
N LYS A 342 5.05 -9.72 13.46
CA LYS A 342 5.23 -10.84 12.53
C LYS A 342 4.72 -12.18 13.07
N ILE A 343 4.25 -12.24 14.32
CA ILE A 343 3.61 -13.44 14.89
C ILE A 343 2.12 -13.56 14.52
N TYR A 344 1.52 -12.48 14.00
CA TYR A 344 0.16 -12.51 13.47
C TYR A 344 0.19 -12.45 11.95
N ASP A 345 -0.67 -13.25 11.33
CA ASP A 345 -0.96 -13.13 9.92
C ASP A 345 -1.63 -11.77 9.63
N MET A 346 -1.37 -11.24 8.44
CA MET A 346 -1.95 -9.99 7.97
C MET A 346 -2.88 -10.28 6.80
N TYR A 347 -3.97 -9.52 6.72
CA TYR A 347 -5.03 -9.70 5.74
C TYR A 347 -5.35 -8.37 5.06
N GLU A 348 -5.64 -8.44 3.77
CA GLU A 348 -6.29 -7.39 2.98
C GLU A 348 -7.50 -8.00 2.28
N TYR A 349 -8.51 -7.17 2.03
CA TYR A 349 -9.73 -7.57 1.35
C TYR A 349 -9.98 -6.60 0.20
N ILE A 350 -10.28 -7.12 -0.98
CA ILE A 350 -10.44 -6.31 -2.19
C ILE A 350 -11.76 -6.69 -2.85
N GLU A 351 -12.54 -5.71 -3.27
CA GLU A 351 -13.70 -5.99 -4.11
C GLU A 351 -13.28 -6.27 -5.54
N THR A 352 -13.80 -7.36 -6.10
CA THR A 352 -13.60 -7.73 -7.51
C THR A 352 -14.74 -7.20 -8.39
N MET A 353 -14.62 -7.33 -9.71
CA MET A 353 -15.70 -7.01 -10.63
C MET A 353 -16.82 -8.07 -10.62
N LEU A 354 -16.64 -9.20 -9.94
CA LEU A 354 -17.76 -10.08 -9.57
C LEU A 354 -18.56 -9.40 -8.46
N GLU A 355 -19.81 -9.06 -8.78
CA GLU A 355 -20.68 -8.22 -7.95
C GLU A 355 -20.76 -8.71 -6.50
N ASP A 356 -20.47 -7.78 -5.58
CA ASP A 356 -20.50 -7.96 -4.13
C ASP A 356 -19.65 -9.13 -3.63
N ARG A 357 -18.50 -9.39 -4.26
CA ARG A 357 -17.55 -10.44 -3.85
C ARG A 357 -16.16 -9.90 -3.49
N LEU A 358 -15.69 -10.35 -2.33
CA LEU A 358 -14.35 -10.08 -1.82
C LEU A 358 -13.36 -11.11 -2.36
N LEU A 359 -12.20 -10.63 -2.77
CA LEU A 359 -10.93 -11.33 -2.80
C LEU A 359 -10.26 -11.14 -1.44
N GLU A 360 -9.73 -12.21 -0.86
CA GLU A 360 -8.85 -12.13 0.31
C GLU A 360 -7.39 -12.22 -0.13
N VAL A 361 -6.54 -11.40 0.47
CA VAL A 361 -5.08 -11.51 0.39
C VAL A 361 -4.53 -11.73 1.80
N LYS A 362 -3.61 -12.68 1.95
CA LYS A 362 -2.99 -13.00 3.24
C LYS A 362 -1.48 -13.14 3.12
N ILE A 363 -0.75 -12.68 4.14
CA ILE A 363 0.66 -13.06 4.36
C ILE A 363 0.71 -14.26 5.31
N ASP A 364 1.42 -15.31 4.91
CA ASP A 364 1.72 -16.48 5.76
C ASP A 364 3.06 -16.26 6.43
N ARG A 365 3.01 -15.90 7.72
CA ARG A 365 4.21 -15.63 8.51
C ARG A 365 5.05 -16.86 8.80
N ASN A 366 4.48 -18.04 8.63
CA ASN A 366 5.18 -19.30 8.84
C ASN A 366 5.95 -19.74 7.59
N TYR A 367 5.83 -19.01 6.47
CA TYR A 367 6.48 -19.31 5.19
C TYR A 367 6.24 -20.75 4.72
N SER A 368 5.05 -21.29 5.01
CA SER A 368 4.62 -22.61 4.53
C SER A 368 4.30 -22.55 3.04
N ALA A 369 3.77 -21.42 2.57
CA ALA A 369 3.70 -21.08 1.15
C ALA A 369 4.98 -20.32 0.73
N PRO A 370 5.70 -20.77 -0.33
CA PRO A 370 6.84 -20.04 -0.87
C PRO A 370 6.46 -18.63 -1.33
N ASN A 371 7.36 -17.66 -1.12
CA ASN A 371 7.20 -16.26 -1.53
C ASN A 371 5.93 -15.56 -0.97
N SER A 372 5.37 -16.09 0.12
CA SER A 372 4.15 -15.57 0.77
C SER A 372 4.29 -14.17 1.37
N GLU A 373 5.49 -13.59 1.37
CA GLU A 373 5.68 -12.17 1.70
C GLU A 373 4.99 -11.22 0.70
N PHE A 374 4.69 -11.66 -0.52
CA PHE A 374 3.89 -10.93 -1.49
C PHE A 374 2.38 -11.18 -1.35
N GLY A 375 2.01 -12.12 -0.49
CA GLY A 375 0.65 -12.54 -0.24
C GLY A 375 0.17 -13.68 -1.16
N PHE A 376 -0.83 -14.42 -0.68
CA PHE A 376 -1.60 -15.37 -1.46
C PHE A 376 -3.10 -15.09 -1.34
N PHE A 377 -3.84 -15.58 -2.32
CA PHE A 377 -5.28 -15.35 -2.45
C PHE A 377 -6.11 -16.56 -2.05
N ASN A 378 -7.28 -16.28 -1.45
CA ASN A 378 -8.38 -17.21 -1.16
C ASN A 378 -7.95 -18.58 -0.64
N CYS A 379 -7.33 -18.58 0.53
CA CYS A 379 -6.92 -19.79 1.21
C CYS A 379 -8.12 -20.67 1.59
N LYS A 380 -7.99 -21.99 1.48
CA LYS A 380 -9.00 -22.92 1.99
C LYS A 380 -8.83 -23.14 3.48
N MET A 381 -9.93 -23.51 4.14
CA MET A 381 -9.90 -23.91 5.53
C MET A 381 -9.54 -25.40 5.63
N ALA A 382 -8.53 -25.72 6.44
CA ALA A 382 -8.19 -27.08 6.84
C ALA A 382 -9.21 -27.64 7.84
N ALA A 383 -9.17 -28.96 8.03
CA ALA A 383 -10.07 -29.68 8.93
C ALA A 383 -9.92 -29.29 10.42
N ASP A 384 -8.81 -28.66 10.80
CA ASP A 384 -8.57 -28.14 12.16
C ASP A 384 -9.13 -26.73 12.36
N GLY A 385 -9.80 -26.16 11.36
CA GLY A 385 -10.39 -24.82 11.40
C GLY A 385 -9.39 -23.69 11.18
N LYS A 386 -8.16 -24.00 10.74
CA LYS A 386 -7.17 -22.99 10.32
C LYS A 386 -7.08 -22.93 8.80
N GLU A 387 -6.58 -21.84 8.28
CA GLU A 387 -6.30 -21.71 6.85
C GLU A 387 -5.08 -22.56 6.44
N ASP A 388 -5.21 -23.31 5.35
CA ASP A 388 -4.14 -24.09 4.76
C ASP A 388 -3.40 -23.29 3.68
N ALA A 389 -2.34 -22.59 4.09
CA ALA A 389 -1.55 -21.73 3.19
C ALA A 389 -1.07 -22.44 1.90
N SER A 390 -0.92 -23.77 1.90
CA SER A 390 -0.52 -24.52 0.70
C SER A 390 -1.59 -24.51 -0.41
N THR A 391 -2.85 -24.24 -0.05
CA THR A 391 -3.97 -24.12 -0.97
C THR A 391 -4.13 -22.73 -1.57
N GLY A 392 -3.46 -21.74 -0.99
CA GLY A 392 -3.47 -20.36 -1.47
C GLY A 392 -2.99 -20.26 -2.93
N ILE A 393 -3.51 -19.25 -3.61
CA ILE A 393 -3.13 -18.91 -5.00
C ILE A 393 -2.06 -17.83 -4.92
N LEU A 394 -0.94 -18.01 -5.63
CA LEU A 394 0.20 -17.10 -5.60
C LEU A 394 0.33 -16.36 -6.91
N LEU A 395 0.90 -15.15 -6.85
CA LEU A 395 1.44 -14.51 -8.05
C LEU A 395 2.66 -15.29 -8.53
N THR A 396 2.81 -15.45 -9.85
CA THR A 396 4.01 -16.03 -10.44
C THR A 396 4.96 -14.93 -10.91
N ASP A 397 6.27 -15.16 -10.77
CA ASP A 397 7.36 -14.29 -11.21
C ASP A 397 7.35 -12.85 -10.63
N TYR A 398 6.31 -12.46 -9.87
CA TYR A 398 6.12 -11.13 -9.26
C TYR A 398 6.28 -9.97 -10.25
N LYS A 399 5.98 -10.25 -11.52
CA LYS A 399 6.14 -9.30 -12.61
C LYS A 399 4.91 -8.42 -12.74
N ASP A 400 5.10 -7.13 -12.52
CA ASP A 400 4.10 -6.11 -12.77
C ASP A 400 4.00 -5.82 -14.27
N ASN A 401 3.08 -6.48 -14.99
CA ASN A 401 2.92 -6.23 -16.43
C ASN A 401 2.25 -4.88 -16.68
N ASP A 402 3.09 -3.85 -16.73
CA ASP A 402 2.77 -2.43 -16.77
C ASP A 402 2.02 -2.01 -18.04
N ALA A 403 0.94 -1.25 -17.84
CA ALA A 403 0.06 -0.66 -18.84
C ALA A 403 -0.43 0.73 -18.39
N VAL A 404 -0.96 1.55 -19.31
CA VAL A 404 -1.35 2.95 -19.00
C VAL A 404 -2.46 3.09 -17.96
N ASN A 405 -3.33 2.09 -17.88
CA ASN A 405 -4.49 2.04 -16.98
C ASN A 405 -4.43 0.86 -16.01
N GLY A 406 -3.24 0.36 -15.69
CA GLY A 406 -3.04 -0.59 -14.60
C GLY A 406 -2.08 -1.74 -14.91
N TYR A 407 -2.35 -2.90 -14.33
CA TYR A 407 -1.46 -4.07 -14.37
C TYR A 407 -2.24 -5.37 -14.57
N TYR A 408 -1.64 -6.34 -15.26
CA TYR A 408 -2.07 -7.74 -15.10
C TYR A 408 -0.94 -8.55 -14.46
N HIS A 409 -1.32 -9.51 -13.62
CA HIS A 409 -0.40 -10.40 -12.93
C HIS A 409 -0.79 -11.84 -13.21
N GLU A 410 0.20 -12.69 -13.36
CA GLU A 410 -0.07 -14.11 -13.49
C GLU A 410 -0.25 -14.77 -12.14
N ILE A 411 -1.19 -15.72 -12.07
CA ILE A 411 -1.45 -16.56 -10.91
C ILE A 411 -1.16 -18.03 -11.20
N ASP A 412 -0.75 -18.76 -10.16
CA ASP A 412 -0.28 -20.15 -10.26
C ASP A 412 -1.40 -21.19 -10.31
N LYS A 413 -2.65 -20.80 -10.03
CA LYS A 413 -3.84 -21.66 -9.97
C LYS A 413 -5.10 -20.85 -10.30
N PRO A 414 -6.19 -21.53 -10.75
CA PRO A 414 -7.48 -20.90 -10.95
C PRO A 414 -8.05 -20.18 -9.73
N LEU A 415 -8.48 -18.92 -9.91
CA LEU A 415 -9.10 -18.11 -8.86
C LEU A 415 -10.63 -18.19 -8.90
N ALA A 416 -11.26 -18.46 -7.75
CA ALA A 416 -12.71 -18.62 -7.68
C ALA A 416 -13.32 -18.17 -6.35
N TYR A 417 -14.53 -17.62 -6.41
CA TYR A 417 -15.38 -17.38 -5.24
C TYR A 417 -16.37 -18.55 -5.09
N THR A 418 -16.02 -19.51 -4.23
CA THR A 418 -16.80 -20.75 -4.04
C THR A 418 -17.69 -20.67 -2.81
N ARG A 419 -18.64 -21.61 -2.68
CA ARG A 419 -19.48 -21.73 -1.48
C ARG A 419 -18.68 -21.93 -0.20
N GLU A 420 -17.61 -22.73 -0.28
CA GLU A 420 -16.72 -22.99 0.85
C GLU A 420 -15.98 -21.71 1.27
N PHE A 421 -15.50 -20.94 0.31
CA PHE A 421 -14.80 -19.69 0.57
C PHE A 421 -15.73 -18.61 1.15
N GLU A 422 -16.96 -18.47 0.64
CA GLU A 422 -17.98 -17.58 1.23
C GLU A 422 -18.23 -17.93 2.71
N ALA A 423 -18.41 -19.22 3.01
CA ALA A 423 -18.60 -19.68 4.38
C ALA A 423 -17.37 -19.42 5.26
N ALA A 424 -16.16 -19.56 4.72
CA ALA A 424 -14.92 -19.27 5.44
C ALA A 424 -14.79 -17.78 5.79
N LEU A 425 -15.14 -16.88 4.86
CA LEU A 425 -15.17 -15.43 5.12
C LEU A 425 -16.19 -15.08 6.21
N SER A 426 -17.40 -15.65 6.15
CA SER A 426 -18.45 -15.41 7.16
C SER A 426 -18.11 -15.96 8.54
N ALA A 427 -17.19 -16.92 8.64
CA ALA A 427 -16.80 -17.56 9.90
C ALA A 427 -15.56 -16.93 10.57
N LYS A 428 -15.04 -15.82 10.03
CA LYS A 428 -13.88 -15.10 10.60
C LYS A 428 -14.12 -13.60 10.74
N ARG A 429 -13.34 -12.99 11.63
CA ARG A 429 -13.32 -11.53 11.78
C ARG A 429 -12.66 -10.89 10.56
N LEU A 430 -13.42 -10.03 9.88
CA LEU A 430 -12.88 -9.17 8.82
C LEU A 430 -12.47 -7.83 9.44
N ARG A 431 -11.17 -7.59 9.61
CA ARG A 431 -10.65 -6.25 9.93
C ARG A 431 -10.18 -5.62 8.63
N ILE A 432 -10.85 -4.55 8.21
CA ILE A 432 -10.63 -3.89 6.93
C ILE A 432 -10.12 -2.47 7.20
N GLU A 433 -8.90 -2.20 6.77
CA GLU A 433 -8.29 -0.88 6.74
C GLU A 433 -9.20 0.12 6.02
N ALA A 434 -9.45 1.29 6.61
CA ALA A 434 -10.37 2.28 6.07
C ALA A 434 -9.92 2.77 4.67
N ALA A 435 -8.62 2.91 4.46
CA ALA A 435 -8.07 3.30 3.15
C ALA A 435 -8.38 2.27 2.04
N CYS A 436 -8.68 1.02 2.40
CA CYS A 436 -8.98 -0.05 1.45
C CYS A 436 -10.35 0.10 0.78
N PHE A 437 -11.25 0.93 1.33
CA PHE A 437 -12.56 1.20 0.73
C PHE A 437 -12.49 2.01 -0.57
N PHE A 438 -11.37 2.68 -0.87
CA PHE A 438 -11.28 3.65 -1.96
C PHE A 438 -10.25 3.23 -3.02
N ASP A 439 -10.74 2.88 -4.20
CA ASP A 439 -9.92 2.50 -5.36
C ASP A 439 -8.99 3.64 -5.78
N GLU A 440 -9.43 4.89 -5.60
CA GLU A 440 -8.69 6.09 -6.01
C GLU A 440 -7.41 6.28 -5.21
N LEU A 441 -7.41 5.94 -3.91
CA LEU A 441 -6.21 6.07 -3.07
C LEU A 441 -5.11 5.12 -3.54
N ALA A 442 -5.46 3.89 -3.91
CA ALA A 442 -4.51 2.94 -4.50
C ALA A 442 -4.09 3.36 -5.91
N THR A 443 -5.06 3.64 -6.79
CA THR A 443 -4.84 3.93 -8.21
C THR A 443 -4.01 5.18 -8.45
N ASN A 444 -4.13 6.19 -7.58
CA ASN A 444 -3.38 7.43 -7.68
C ASN A 444 -2.08 7.41 -6.85
N ASN A 445 -1.64 6.23 -6.40
CA ASN A 445 -0.42 6.03 -5.60
C ASN A 445 -0.39 6.96 -4.37
N MET A 446 -1.51 7.07 -3.68
CA MET A 446 -1.59 7.71 -2.37
C MET A 446 -1.39 6.65 -1.29
N ARG A 447 -2.16 5.56 -1.32
CA ARG A 447 -2.09 4.50 -0.32
C ARG A 447 -0.78 3.73 -0.42
N GLY A 448 -0.04 3.72 0.68
CA GLY A 448 1.21 2.99 0.83
C GLY A 448 2.43 3.65 0.18
N ASN A 449 2.32 4.85 -0.38
CA ASN A 449 3.44 5.56 -0.99
C ASN A 449 4.52 6.06 0.01
N ALA A 450 4.35 5.76 1.30
CA ALA A 450 5.29 6.10 2.33
C ALA A 450 6.62 5.34 2.17
N LYS A 451 7.72 6.05 2.36
CA LYS A 451 9.06 5.46 2.33
C LYS A 451 9.54 5.21 3.75
N TRP A 452 9.76 3.93 4.06
CA TRP A 452 10.24 3.54 5.37
C TRP A 452 11.68 3.99 5.61
N ASN A 453 11.94 4.56 6.78
CA ASN A 453 13.30 4.85 7.25
C ASN A 453 13.75 3.71 8.18
N PRO A 454 14.61 2.78 7.74
CA PRO A 454 15.05 1.65 8.58
C PRO A 454 15.88 2.09 9.80
N ASN A 455 16.38 3.33 9.84
CA ASN A 455 17.28 3.84 10.88
C ASN A 455 16.67 4.97 11.74
N GLY A 456 15.39 5.30 11.58
CA GLY A 456 14.77 6.42 12.28
C GLY A 456 13.30 6.61 11.90
N SER A 457 12.69 7.72 12.32
CA SER A 457 11.33 8.04 11.89
C SER A 457 11.29 8.60 10.47
N ASN A 458 10.21 8.37 9.73
CA ASN A 458 9.87 9.13 8.52
C ASN A 458 8.96 10.35 8.81
N HIS A 459 8.81 10.68 10.10
CA HIS A 459 7.96 11.75 10.60
C HIS A 459 8.38 13.13 10.10
N GLY A 460 7.41 13.86 9.55
CA GLY A 460 7.60 15.23 9.06
C GLY A 460 8.63 15.39 7.94
N GLU A 461 9.04 14.28 7.31
CA GLU A 461 9.90 14.27 6.13
C GLU A 461 9.01 14.36 4.87
N PRO A 462 8.96 15.51 4.17
CA PRO A 462 8.03 15.74 3.06
C PRO A 462 8.20 14.78 1.87
N ASP A 463 9.36 14.12 1.77
CA ASP A 463 9.68 13.16 0.70
C ASP A 463 9.46 11.68 1.13
N LYS A 464 8.99 11.44 2.38
CA LYS A 464 8.82 10.08 2.92
C LYS A 464 7.46 9.81 3.54
N THR A 465 6.77 10.83 4.06
CA THR A 465 5.37 10.74 4.48
C THR A 465 4.59 11.76 3.67
N HIS A 466 3.49 11.34 3.04
CA HIS A 466 2.64 12.20 2.23
C HIS A 466 1.27 12.37 2.89
N ALA A 467 0.70 13.56 2.78
CA ALA A 467 -0.64 13.86 3.26
C ALA A 467 -1.45 14.47 2.10
N TYR A 468 -2.60 13.90 1.80
CA TYR A 468 -3.45 14.30 0.69
C TYR A 468 -4.76 14.86 1.21
N GLN A 469 -4.99 16.15 1.00
CA GLN A 469 -6.31 16.72 1.20
C GLN A 469 -7.19 16.34 0.02
N ILE A 470 -8.15 15.45 0.24
CA ILE A 470 -8.97 14.87 -0.83
C ILE A 470 -10.17 15.78 -1.10
N PRO A 471 -10.33 16.29 -2.34
CA PRO A 471 -11.44 17.16 -2.66
C PRO A 471 -12.80 16.46 -2.62
N PHE A 472 -13.86 17.22 -2.38
CA PHE A 472 -15.24 16.76 -2.49
C PHE A 472 -15.50 16.15 -3.88
N GLY A 473 -16.11 14.97 -3.91
CA GLY A 473 -16.41 14.25 -5.16
C GLY A 473 -15.22 13.52 -5.81
N TYR A 474 -14.04 13.50 -5.16
CA TYR A 474 -12.86 12.80 -5.70
C TYR A 474 -12.95 11.27 -5.55
N MET A 475 -13.57 10.76 -4.48
CA MET A 475 -13.70 9.32 -4.20
C MET A 475 -15.16 8.87 -4.36
N ASP A 476 -15.40 7.84 -5.17
CA ASP A 476 -16.74 7.37 -5.56
C ASP A 476 -17.54 6.80 -4.39
N ARG A 477 -16.85 6.29 -3.35
CA ARG A 477 -17.46 5.74 -2.13
C ARG A 477 -17.54 6.70 -0.97
N PHE A 478 -17.20 7.97 -1.17
CA PHE A 478 -17.19 8.99 -0.12
C PHE A 478 -18.08 10.17 -0.49
N PHE A 479 -19.21 10.27 0.19
CA PHE A 479 -20.21 11.30 -0.01
C PHE A 479 -20.12 12.30 1.12
N CYS A 480 -19.68 13.52 0.88
CA CYS A 480 -19.57 14.53 1.93
C CYS A 480 -20.16 15.87 1.52
N THR A 481 -20.11 16.84 2.41
CA THR A 481 -20.42 18.24 2.09
C THR A 481 -19.15 18.98 1.69
N GLU A 482 -19.24 20.06 0.92
CA GLU A 482 -18.08 20.89 0.57
C GLU A 482 -17.33 21.45 1.80
N SER A 483 -18.01 21.56 2.95
CA SER A 483 -17.38 21.98 4.21
C SER A 483 -16.53 20.88 4.86
N THR A 484 -16.74 19.61 4.49
CA THR A 484 -15.99 18.48 5.04
C THR A 484 -14.59 18.46 4.44
N LYS A 485 -13.59 18.72 5.28
CA LYS A 485 -12.19 18.60 4.89
C LYS A 485 -11.69 17.22 5.23
N PHE A 486 -11.57 16.37 4.22
CA PHE A 486 -11.08 15.00 4.37
C PHE A 486 -9.61 14.90 3.95
N THR A 487 -8.81 14.20 4.73
CA THR A 487 -7.38 14.00 4.49
C THR A 487 -7.02 12.52 4.67
N TYR A 488 -6.23 12.00 3.74
CA TYR A 488 -5.52 10.73 3.89
C TYR A 488 -4.03 11.01 4.12
N ILE A 489 -3.43 10.42 5.16
CA ILE A 489 -2.00 10.50 5.43
C ILE A 489 -1.41 9.10 5.27
N GLY A 490 -0.38 8.98 4.43
CA GLY A 490 0.34 7.72 4.23
C GLY A 490 1.14 7.28 5.46
N ALA A 491 1.53 6.02 5.47
CA ALA A 491 2.08 5.38 6.67
C ALA A 491 3.28 6.10 7.30
N CYS A 492 3.24 6.33 8.62
CA CYS A 492 4.31 6.97 9.36
C CYS A 492 4.69 6.19 10.61
N SER A 493 5.99 5.99 10.82
CA SER A 493 6.54 5.27 11.97
C SER A 493 6.18 5.87 13.35
N ALA A 494 5.70 7.12 13.35
CA ALA A 494 5.36 7.88 14.55
C ALA A 494 3.90 7.69 14.96
N TYR A 495 3.09 7.06 14.14
CA TYR A 495 1.66 6.87 14.40
C TYR A 495 1.40 5.51 15.01
N GLU A 496 0.34 5.42 15.81
CA GLU A 496 -0.11 4.18 16.42
C GLU A 496 -1.42 3.75 15.76
N ASP A 497 -1.37 3.63 14.43
CA ASP A 497 -2.49 3.24 13.56
C ASP A 497 -2.21 1.85 12.96
N PHE A 498 -3.26 1.13 12.52
CA PHE A 498 -3.18 -0.29 12.18
C PHE A 498 -2.09 -0.58 11.14
N GLN A 499 -2.08 0.13 10.00
CA GLN A 499 -1.00 0.06 9.01
C GLN A 499 -0.04 1.27 9.07
N GLY A 500 -0.24 2.13 10.07
CA GLY A 500 0.52 3.35 10.30
C GLY A 500 0.06 4.56 9.48
N ASP A 501 -0.97 4.41 8.64
CA ASP A 501 -1.65 5.47 7.90
C ASP A 501 -2.93 5.95 8.60
N GLU A 502 -3.41 7.15 8.25
CA GLU A 502 -4.54 7.78 8.93
C GLU A 502 -5.52 8.37 7.91
N MET A 503 -6.81 8.11 8.12
CA MET A 503 -7.90 8.82 7.47
C MET A 503 -8.64 9.69 8.49
N TYR A 504 -8.77 10.98 8.20
CA TYR A 504 -9.50 11.87 9.09
C TYR A 504 -10.22 13.01 8.36
N ALA A 505 -11.31 13.46 8.97
CA ALA A 505 -12.08 14.63 8.59
C ALA A 505 -11.94 15.73 9.63
N ARG A 506 -12.05 17.00 9.23
CA ARG A 506 -11.87 18.16 10.11
C ARG A 506 -12.94 19.24 9.98
N ASP A 507 -12.91 20.15 10.96
CA ASP A 507 -13.83 21.26 11.14
C ASP A 507 -15.28 20.75 11.27
N SER A 508 -16.18 21.24 10.43
CA SER A 508 -17.52 20.68 10.29
C SER A 508 -17.51 19.56 9.26
N TYR A 509 -17.47 18.32 9.73
CA TYR A 509 -17.49 17.13 8.90
C TYR A 509 -18.89 16.49 8.89
N ASN A 510 -19.39 16.21 7.70
CA ASN A 510 -20.60 15.42 7.50
C ASN A 510 -20.38 14.58 6.26
N PHE A 511 -20.25 13.27 6.45
CA PHE A 511 -19.95 12.35 5.36
C PHE A 511 -20.60 10.98 5.55
N THR A 512 -20.81 10.31 4.43
CA THR A 512 -21.20 8.92 4.31
C THR A 512 -20.12 8.20 3.53
N MET A 513 -19.68 7.05 4.05
CA MET A 513 -18.75 6.15 3.37
C MET A 513 -19.46 4.82 3.08
N GLN A 514 -19.21 4.27 1.90
CA GLN A 514 -19.64 2.91 1.55
C GLN A 514 -18.52 1.90 1.83
N THR A 515 -18.84 0.78 2.48
CA THR A 515 -17.89 -0.31 2.77
C THR A 515 -17.54 -1.11 1.50
N LEU A 516 -16.60 -2.05 1.64
CA LEU A 516 -16.53 -3.21 0.74
C LEU A 516 -17.78 -4.10 0.97
N PRO A 517 -18.13 -5.00 0.03
CA PRO A 517 -19.21 -5.96 0.25
C PRO A 517 -18.86 -6.90 1.40
N ILE A 518 -19.77 -7.02 2.36
CA ILE A 518 -19.60 -7.89 3.52
C ILE A 518 -20.44 -9.15 3.29
N PRO A 519 -19.87 -10.37 3.44
CA PRO A 519 -20.62 -11.61 3.28
C PRO A 519 -21.83 -11.69 4.20
N ALA A 520 -22.83 -12.48 3.81
CA ALA A 520 -23.98 -12.76 4.67
C ALA A 520 -23.54 -13.33 6.03
N GLY A 521 -24.24 -12.96 7.09
CA GLY A 521 -23.91 -13.36 8.45
C GLY A 521 -24.46 -12.39 9.50
N THR A 522 -24.22 -12.69 10.77
CA THR A 522 -24.53 -11.77 11.88
C THR A 522 -23.23 -11.31 12.50
N TYR A 523 -22.98 -10.01 12.46
CA TYR A 523 -21.71 -9.42 12.88
C TYR A 523 -21.93 -8.37 13.95
N GLU A 524 -21.05 -8.37 14.96
CA GLU A 524 -20.76 -7.16 15.70
C GLU A 524 -19.82 -6.29 14.86
N VAL A 525 -20.29 -5.09 14.50
CA VAL A 525 -19.52 -4.13 13.72
C VAL A 525 -18.85 -3.16 14.68
N ARG A 526 -17.55 -2.93 14.47
CA ARG A 526 -16.74 -2.06 15.32
C ARG A 526 -15.88 -1.14 14.48
N MET A 527 -15.48 -0.02 15.08
CA MET A 527 -14.63 0.98 14.45
C MET A 527 -13.39 1.23 15.30
N GLY A 528 -12.21 1.01 14.72
CA GLY A 528 -10.93 1.40 15.31
C GLY A 528 -10.69 2.90 15.17
N TYR A 529 -10.24 3.56 16.24
CA TYR A 529 -9.85 4.96 16.18
C TYR A 529 -8.85 5.33 17.29
N GLN A 530 -8.12 6.41 17.04
CA GLN A 530 -7.22 7.02 18.02
C GLN A 530 -7.92 8.15 18.80
N PRO A 531 -8.25 7.99 20.11
CA PRO A 531 -8.78 9.07 20.94
C PRO A 531 -7.76 10.18 21.16
N THR A 532 -8.15 11.42 20.88
CA THR A 532 -7.37 12.62 21.17
C THR A 532 -8.30 13.76 21.57
N ALA A 533 -7.80 14.76 22.30
CA ALA A 533 -8.58 15.95 22.67
C ALA A 533 -9.02 16.80 21.46
N TYR A 534 -8.49 16.52 20.27
CA TYR A 534 -8.88 17.16 19.01
C TYR A 534 -10.08 16.48 18.36
N ARG A 535 -10.49 15.28 18.79
CA ARG A 535 -11.66 14.62 18.20
C ARG A 535 -12.96 15.35 18.59
N GLY A 536 -13.98 15.23 17.75
CA GLY A 536 -15.28 15.88 17.94
C GLY A 536 -16.37 14.96 18.51
N ILE A 537 -17.53 15.55 18.77
CA ILE A 537 -18.76 14.84 19.09
C ILE A 537 -19.49 14.58 17.77
N ALA A 538 -19.86 13.33 17.54
CA ALA A 538 -20.57 12.95 16.32
C ALA A 538 -21.68 11.94 16.56
N GLN A 539 -22.76 12.05 15.79
CA GLN A 539 -23.73 10.96 15.64
C GLN A 539 -23.25 10.04 14.53
N VAL A 540 -23.21 8.75 14.83
CA VAL A 540 -22.89 7.70 13.86
C VAL A 540 -24.19 7.01 13.42
N TYR A 541 -24.28 6.68 12.14
CA TYR A 541 -25.37 5.91 11.55
C TYR A 541 -24.82 4.73 10.76
N TRP A 542 -25.52 3.61 10.82
CA TRP A 542 -25.31 2.42 10.01
C TRP A 542 -26.54 2.23 9.11
N ASP A 543 -26.37 2.24 7.80
CA ASP A 543 -27.44 2.17 6.81
C ASP A 543 -28.59 3.16 7.09
N SER A 544 -28.20 4.41 7.38
CA SER A 544 -29.10 5.52 7.76
C SER A 544 -29.82 5.36 9.11
N ILE A 545 -29.52 4.31 9.88
CA ILE A 545 -30.08 4.09 11.23
C ILE A 545 -29.05 4.55 12.27
N PRO A 546 -29.42 5.42 13.23
CA PRO A 546 -28.48 5.89 14.25
C PRO A 546 -27.97 4.75 15.12
N THR A 547 -26.66 4.67 15.29
CA THR A 547 -25.98 3.69 16.15
C THR A 547 -25.89 4.25 17.57
N GLY A 548 -26.94 4.05 18.37
CA GLY A 548 -26.99 4.59 19.73
C GLY A 548 -27.04 6.13 19.77
N ILE A 549 -26.58 6.70 20.88
CA ILE A 549 -26.54 8.16 21.11
C ILE A 549 -25.28 8.78 20.48
N PRO A 550 -25.23 10.12 20.31
CA PRO A 550 -24.00 10.81 19.93
C PRO A 550 -22.80 10.42 20.78
N VAL A 551 -21.67 10.18 20.13
CA VAL A 551 -20.43 9.74 20.75
C VAL A 551 -19.48 10.92 20.85
N ASN A 552 -18.90 11.12 22.04
CA ASN A 552 -17.80 12.06 22.20
C ASN A 552 -16.47 11.35 21.95
N PHE A 553 -15.92 11.50 20.74
CA PHE A 553 -14.64 10.88 20.38
C PHE A 553 -13.44 11.59 21.02
N SER A 554 -13.63 12.77 21.65
CA SER A 554 -12.56 13.49 22.36
C SER A 554 -12.13 12.81 23.66
N LEU A 555 -12.99 11.94 24.21
CA LEU A 555 -12.75 11.27 25.47
C LEU A 555 -11.53 10.37 25.36
N LEU A 556 -10.50 10.69 26.15
CA LEU A 556 -9.32 9.86 26.30
C LEU A 556 -9.70 8.52 26.94
N ALA A 557 -8.99 7.45 26.60
CA ALA A 557 -9.35 6.09 27.02
C ALA A 557 -9.51 5.91 28.54
N SER A 558 -8.74 6.66 29.34
CA SER A 558 -8.80 6.63 30.81
C SER A 558 -10.04 7.32 31.41
N ASN A 559 -10.86 8.01 30.60
CA ASN A 559 -12.08 8.64 31.05
C ASN A 559 -13.03 7.59 31.67
N PRO A 560 -13.68 7.84 32.82
CA PRO A 560 -14.56 6.87 33.48
C PRO A 560 -15.72 6.32 32.63
N ASP A 561 -16.19 7.07 31.63
CA ASP A 561 -17.26 6.64 30.71
C ASP A 561 -16.77 5.58 29.71
N ILE A 562 -15.46 5.55 29.42
CA ILE A 562 -14.79 4.49 28.66
C ILE A 562 -14.26 3.44 29.64
N GLY A 563 -13.35 3.87 30.52
CA GLY A 563 -12.80 3.12 31.64
C GLY A 563 -11.70 2.16 31.25
N HIS A 564 -10.88 2.51 30.26
CA HIS A 564 -9.72 1.72 29.91
C HIS A 564 -8.74 1.66 31.07
N LYS A 565 -8.35 0.44 31.46
CA LYS A 565 -7.21 0.17 32.34
C LYS A 565 -6.18 -0.63 31.57
N VAL A 566 -4.91 -0.22 31.67
CA VAL A 566 -3.81 -0.93 31.02
C VAL A 566 -3.70 -2.33 31.64
N PRO A 567 -3.66 -3.42 30.85
CA PRO A 567 -3.49 -4.76 31.40
C PRO A 567 -2.27 -4.84 32.32
N GLY A 568 -2.43 -5.47 33.49
CA GLY A 568 -1.40 -5.57 34.52
C GLY A 568 -1.34 -4.39 35.50
N SER A 569 -2.16 -3.35 35.31
CA SER A 569 -2.25 -2.22 36.27
C SER A 569 -3.06 -2.55 37.53
N GLU A 570 -3.92 -3.57 37.48
CA GLU A 570 -4.73 -4.04 38.60
C GLU A 570 -4.27 -5.44 39.02
N ALA A 571 -4.03 -5.65 40.31
CA ALA A 571 -3.46 -6.90 40.82
C ALA A 571 -4.42 -8.11 40.69
N ASP A 572 -5.73 -7.85 40.71
CA ASP A 572 -6.80 -8.85 40.56
C ASP A 572 -7.25 -9.05 39.11
N ASP A 573 -6.79 -8.21 38.17
CA ASP A 573 -7.04 -8.33 36.73
C ASP A 573 -5.74 -8.15 35.91
N PRO A 574 -4.75 -9.07 36.07
CA PRO A 574 -3.43 -8.91 35.48
C PRO A 574 -3.43 -8.92 33.94
N TYR A 575 -4.48 -9.46 33.31
CA TYR A 575 -4.63 -9.53 31.85
C TYR A 575 -5.66 -8.52 31.30
N GLY A 576 -6.37 -7.79 32.18
CA GLY A 576 -7.36 -6.79 31.80
C GLY A 576 -8.70 -7.34 31.33
N TYR A 577 -9.01 -8.63 31.57
CA TYR A 577 -10.21 -9.31 31.07
C TYR A 577 -11.50 -8.84 31.75
N GLU A 578 -11.46 -8.58 33.05
CA GLU A 578 -12.63 -8.01 33.74
C GLU A 578 -12.85 -6.56 33.31
N ASN A 579 -11.76 -5.80 33.11
CA ASN A 579 -11.85 -4.48 32.52
C ASN A 579 -12.39 -4.49 31.09
N ASP A 580 -12.04 -5.48 30.26
CA ASP A 580 -12.60 -5.65 28.91
C ASP A 580 -14.12 -5.83 28.95
N LYS A 581 -14.63 -6.69 29.84
CA LYS A 581 -16.08 -6.87 30.04
C LYS A 581 -16.76 -5.56 30.46
N MET A 582 -16.13 -4.79 31.35
CA MET A 582 -16.65 -3.50 31.79
C MET A 582 -16.68 -2.47 30.67
N MET A 583 -15.60 -2.35 29.88
CA MET A 583 -15.53 -1.45 28.72
C MET A 583 -16.57 -1.82 27.68
N ARG A 584 -16.75 -3.11 27.41
CA ARG A 584 -17.73 -3.62 26.45
C ARG A 584 -19.16 -3.22 26.81
N ASN A 585 -19.52 -3.29 28.09
CA ASN A 585 -20.82 -2.82 28.59
C ASN A 585 -21.06 -1.32 28.35
N ARG A 586 -20.01 -0.55 28.05
CA ARG A 586 -20.05 0.88 27.74
C ARG A 586 -19.92 1.16 26.24
N GLY A 587 -19.83 0.11 25.40
CA GLY A 587 -19.68 0.24 23.95
C GLY A 587 -18.24 0.38 23.47
N TYR A 588 -17.25 0.07 24.30
CA TYR A 588 -15.83 0.21 23.95
C TYR A 588 -15.06 -1.10 24.13
N MET A 589 -13.98 -1.23 23.36
CA MET A 589 -12.97 -2.27 23.54
C MET A 589 -11.59 -1.63 23.43
N LYS A 590 -10.58 -2.29 23.99
CA LYS A 590 -9.17 -1.92 23.78
C LYS A 590 -8.80 -2.11 22.31
N GLY A 591 -7.74 -1.43 21.86
CA GLY A 591 -7.11 -1.76 20.58
C GLY A 591 -6.69 -3.24 20.49
N PRO A 592 -6.44 -3.77 19.30
CA PRO A 592 -5.93 -5.13 19.15
C PRO A 592 -4.45 -5.17 19.48
N ASP A 593 -3.95 -6.35 19.80
CA ASP A 593 -2.55 -6.56 20.14
C ASP A 593 -1.66 -6.86 18.92
N SER A 594 -2.24 -6.86 17.73
CA SER A 594 -1.58 -7.20 16.47
C SER A 594 -0.66 -6.11 15.90
N TYR A 595 -0.72 -4.89 16.43
CA TYR A 595 0.13 -3.78 15.98
C TYR A 595 0.57 -2.85 17.12
N LYS A 596 1.54 -1.98 16.84
CA LYS A 596 2.09 -0.98 17.75
C LYS A 596 2.62 0.24 16.99
N CYS A 597 2.94 1.30 17.72
CA CYS A 597 3.81 2.35 17.22
C CYS A 597 5.28 1.88 17.26
N PRO A 598 6.00 1.86 16.13
CA PRO A 598 7.37 1.38 16.09
C PRO A 598 8.38 2.41 16.62
N VAL A 599 8.05 3.72 16.56
CA VAL A 599 8.95 4.79 17.02
C VAL A 599 8.22 5.74 17.97
N ASN A 600 8.78 5.89 19.18
CA ASN A 600 8.19 6.72 20.22
C ASN A 600 8.49 8.22 20.01
N ILE A 601 7.71 8.89 19.15
CA ILE A 601 7.75 10.35 18.96
C ILE A 601 6.66 11.05 19.79
N TYR A 602 5.45 10.51 19.77
CA TYR A 602 4.28 11.09 20.43
C TYR A 602 4.00 10.53 21.82
N SER A 603 5.01 9.96 22.49
CA SER A 603 4.82 9.19 23.72
C SER A 603 4.00 7.91 23.53
N TYR A 604 3.83 7.46 22.28
CA TYR A 604 3.28 6.14 21.97
C TYR A 604 4.36 5.09 22.26
N SER A 605 4.28 4.51 23.45
CA SER A 605 5.28 3.57 23.97
C SER A 605 4.68 2.30 24.53
N ALA A 606 3.40 2.05 24.24
CA ALA A 606 2.73 0.83 24.68
C ALA A 606 3.37 -0.39 24.02
N ALA A 607 3.27 -1.55 24.67
CA ALA A 607 3.77 -2.80 24.12
C ALA A 607 3.09 -3.13 22.77
N ASN A 608 1.79 -2.85 22.68
CA ASN A 608 0.95 -2.92 21.48
C ASN A 608 -0.32 -2.09 21.71
N ALA A 609 -1.17 -1.96 20.69
CA ALA A 609 -2.37 -1.13 20.76
C ALA A 609 -3.39 -1.60 21.83
N ARG A 610 -3.41 -2.88 22.24
CA ARG A 610 -4.21 -3.35 23.40
C ARG A 610 -3.74 -2.73 24.72
N TYR A 611 -2.45 -2.45 24.89
CA TYR A 611 -1.92 -1.79 26.08
C TYR A 611 -1.97 -0.27 25.99
N SER A 612 -2.32 0.28 24.84
CA SER A 612 -2.30 1.72 24.60
C SER A 612 -3.59 2.38 25.02
N THR A 613 -3.47 3.47 25.76
CA THR A 613 -4.57 4.40 26.04
C THR A 613 -4.88 5.34 24.86
N TYR A 614 -4.14 5.23 23.77
CA TYR A 614 -4.35 5.97 22.53
C TYR A 614 -5.04 5.13 21.46
N ASN A 615 -5.48 3.91 21.76
CA ASN A 615 -6.16 3.07 20.78
C ASN A 615 -7.43 2.44 21.35
N LEU A 616 -8.55 2.66 20.67
CA LEU A 616 -9.85 2.17 21.07
C LEU A 616 -10.60 1.57 19.88
N ARG A 617 -11.48 0.62 20.19
CA ARG A 617 -12.52 0.18 19.28
C ARG A 617 -13.87 0.59 19.84
N TYR A 618 -14.68 1.26 19.04
CA TYR A 618 -16.06 1.61 19.35
C TYR A 618 -17.01 0.57 18.74
N ILE A 619 -17.93 0.02 19.55
CA ILE A 619 -18.93 -0.96 19.11
C ILE A 619 -20.11 -0.20 18.51
N LEU A 620 -20.29 -0.33 17.19
CA LEU A 620 -21.39 0.31 16.46
C LEU A 620 -22.71 -0.43 16.70
N GLY A 621 -22.66 -1.75 16.86
CA GLY A 621 -23.82 -2.59 17.12
C GLY A 621 -23.69 -3.99 16.52
N THR A 622 -24.76 -4.76 16.61
CA THR A 622 -24.87 -6.08 15.98
C THR A 622 -25.89 -6.03 14.85
N TYR A 623 -25.50 -6.50 13.67
CA TYR A 623 -26.28 -6.40 12.44
C TYR A 623 -26.35 -7.77 11.74
N GLU A 624 -27.52 -8.08 11.18
CA GLU A 624 -27.75 -9.27 10.36
C GLU A 624 -27.75 -8.86 8.88
N PHE A 625 -26.82 -9.44 8.11
CA PHE A 625 -26.71 -9.28 6.67
C PHE A 625 -27.24 -10.54 5.99
N LYS A 626 -28.32 -10.40 5.22
CA LYS A 626 -29.03 -11.54 4.62
C LYS A 626 -28.34 -12.11 3.39
N GLU A 627 -27.60 -11.25 2.71
CA GLU A 627 -26.85 -11.55 1.49
C GLU A 627 -25.58 -10.71 1.49
N PRO A 628 -24.55 -11.08 0.71
CA PRO A 628 -23.38 -10.25 0.53
C PRO A 628 -23.78 -8.87 0.01
N ALA A 629 -23.42 -7.81 0.73
CA ALA A 629 -23.84 -6.45 0.38
C ALA A 629 -22.86 -5.39 0.88
N LYS A 630 -22.86 -4.24 0.21
CA LYS A 630 -22.19 -3.03 0.69
C LYS A 630 -23.09 -2.31 1.68
N HIS A 631 -22.48 -1.74 2.71
CA HIS A 631 -23.17 -0.99 3.75
C HIS A 631 -22.65 0.44 3.83
N TYR A 632 -23.40 1.30 4.51
CA TYR A 632 -23.09 2.72 4.61
C TYR A 632 -22.92 3.15 6.06
N ILE A 633 -21.76 3.73 6.37
CA ILE A 633 -21.51 4.43 7.62
C ILE A 633 -21.62 5.94 7.39
N THR A 634 -22.44 6.62 8.18
CA THR A 634 -22.57 8.09 8.12
C THR A 634 -22.14 8.71 9.43
N ILE A 635 -21.32 9.75 9.34
CA ILE A 635 -20.81 10.53 10.46
C ILE A 635 -21.35 11.95 10.34
N VAL A 636 -22.06 12.40 11.37
CA VAL A 636 -22.63 13.75 11.46
C VAL A 636 -22.01 14.48 12.63
N PHE A 637 -21.26 15.54 12.35
CA PHE A 637 -20.65 16.39 13.38
C PHE A 637 -21.70 17.14 14.19
N LEU A 638 -21.54 17.15 15.51
CA LEU A 638 -22.45 17.80 16.45
C LEU A 638 -21.77 18.86 17.33
N GLY A 639 -20.46 19.04 17.18
CA GLY A 639 -19.70 20.01 17.96
C GLY A 639 -18.44 19.43 18.55
N THR A 640 -17.82 20.20 19.43
CA THR A 640 -16.45 19.95 19.89
C THR A 640 -16.24 20.50 21.29
N GLU A 641 -15.26 19.94 21.99
CA GLU A 641 -14.72 20.50 23.22
C GLU A 641 -13.47 21.37 22.96
N SER A 642 -12.87 21.28 21.77
CA SER A 642 -11.66 22.02 21.36
C SER A 642 -11.90 22.87 20.11
N GLY A 643 -11.00 23.82 19.83
CA GLY A 643 -11.10 24.69 18.65
C GLY A 643 -10.69 24.05 17.31
N ASP A 644 -10.26 22.78 17.31
CA ASP A 644 -9.78 22.03 16.14
C ASP A 644 -10.40 20.63 16.14
N SER A 645 -11.60 20.52 15.57
CA SER A 645 -12.41 19.31 15.62
C SER A 645 -12.05 18.35 14.50
N GLN A 646 -11.78 17.10 14.88
CA GLN A 646 -11.39 16.05 13.95
C GLN A 646 -12.28 14.81 14.16
N PHE A 647 -12.42 14.01 13.12
CA PHE A 647 -12.91 12.64 13.20
C PHE A 647 -11.90 11.77 12.50
N MET A 648 -11.44 10.70 13.14
CA MET A 648 -10.51 9.74 12.57
C MET A 648 -11.09 8.35 12.69
N MET A 649 -10.87 7.56 11.66
CA MET A 649 -11.21 6.15 11.62
C MET A 649 -10.04 5.42 10.97
N ASP A 650 -9.56 4.40 11.67
CA ASP A 650 -8.42 3.58 11.27
C ASP A 650 -8.92 2.39 10.45
N TYR A 651 -9.84 1.60 11.01
CA TYR A 651 -10.40 0.42 10.35
C TYR A 651 -11.83 0.13 10.80
N LEU A 652 -12.54 -0.69 10.02
CA LEU A 652 -13.78 -1.34 10.45
C LEU A 652 -13.55 -2.83 10.70
N GLU A 653 -14.18 -3.35 11.76
CA GLU A 653 -14.21 -4.78 12.06
C GLU A 653 -15.63 -5.33 11.89
N PHE A 654 -15.73 -6.47 11.23
CA PHE A 654 -16.93 -7.30 11.15
C PHE A 654 -16.62 -8.60 11.88
N CYS A 655 -17.00 -8.69 13.15
CA CYS A 655 -16.76 -9.87 13.97
C CYS A 655 -18.02 -10.74 14.02
N PRO A 656 -18.00 -11.97 13.47
CA PRO A 656 -19.11 -12.90 13.60
C PRO A 656 -19.47 -13.12 15.08
N THR A 657 -20.76 -13.13 15.39
CA THR A 657 -21.23 -13.16 16.79
C THR A 657 -20.72 -14.36 17.61
N GLU A 658 -20.45 -15.46 16.94
CA GLU A 658 -19.89 -16.69 17.50
C GLU A 658 -18.43 -16.54 17.97
N LEU A 659 -17.68 -15.57 17.44
CA LEU A 659 -16.28 -15.34 17.80
C LEU A 659 -16.09 -14.34 18.94
N ILE A 660 -17.12 -13.55 19.27
CA ILE A 660 -17.05 -12.44 20.23
C ILE A 660 -16.42 -12.85 21.58
N LEU A 661 -16.73 -14.05 22.08
CA LEU A 661 -16.28 -14.50 23.41
C LEU A 661 -14.82 -14.95 23.44
N THR A 662 -14.24 -15.28 22.29
CA THR A 662 -12.90 -15.87 22.15
C THR A 662 -11.92 -14.98 21.40
N GLU A 663 -12.39 -13.84 20.90
CA GLU A 663 -11.57 -12.90 20.16
C GLU A 663 -10.61 -12.13 21.10
N ASP A 664 -9.35 -12.01 20.68
CA ASP A 664 -8.31 -11.25 21.39
C ASP A 664 -8.06 -11.71 22.85
N THR A 665 -8.31 -13.00 23.14
CA THR A 665 -8.08 -13.63 24.46
C THR A 665 -6.77 -14.44 24.55
N HIS A 666 -5.79 -14.14 23.70
CA HIS A 666 -4.54 -14.89 23.56
C HIS A 666 -3.43 -14.51 24.55
#